data_AF-A0A545V0S2-F1
#
_entry.id   AF-A0A545V0S2-F1
#
_cell.length_a   1.000
_cell.length_b   1.000
_cell.length_c   1.000
_cell.angle_alpha   90.00
_cell.angle_beta   90.00
_cell.angle_gamma   90.00
#
_symmetry.space_group_name_H-M   'P 1'
#
loop_
_entity.id
_entity.type
_entity.pdbx_description
1 polymer ?
#
loop_
_entity_poly.entity_id
_entity_poly.type
_entity_poly.pdbx_seq_one_letter_code
_entity_poly.pdbx_strand_id
1 'polypeptide(L)'
;MPSARDLKRVLDRVRTAIPAQRKLEGDRRNIRLGLERITRAIQKEQPWIGVHVGGTNGKGSICTLLSYMFKQSGVRHGVFTSPSLFGTRNAVTINGMYPNQRLYESEIRNVQARFRRAASGWTFQTAEDPGELTPFELDTAVAFRIFNALRVKYGIVEVGMGGASDATNAMHEKGVTVISKIGLDHQEYLGNTIEEIAGVKAGIMRPFVPCIIDHTNSVEVLRVLTEHARSIGAPYYLTDDATDLLSPIDTARFQLEDYEKQNLLCALLAFKKLFPNMEIDLNQLLSKRPYPPGRKDLISVRDLTNGLREQPVFVDGAHNMLGVQALSTYINNQMRQGDEPVTWIMGLSASKTKPFASLIETLVRPQDRFAFVEYQPLPNEPSAVPAQLGREIAESVISSSEQIYDGDPSVDAAMQWACEKAGNEGPIVVTGSLYLIRELYNTEGVHTRRKFKTMRPGRSQLWYYTQLAQTRELTEEEAREFKQARRHWRLNPIRSPALVTDDQEPPRTSPVVSPETKEVQRRAAYHQNQADRYAQAIECIELDTANGLPSRNTAAPSSSKRVDMLQTVEELIRRQGEHLAAYQAAMHELRGYKVAVPEMKFMSYAKIYGRPPGPPRRKPRPTLPQDAEGEANAEPRPQFQSVDEARRNESGSKQ
;
A
#
# COMPACT_ATOMS: atom_id res chain seq x y z
N MET A 1 -16.39 -33.92 -28.13
CA MET A 1 -16.47 -32.90 -27.05
C MET A 1 -17.79 -33.08 -26.32
N PRO A 2 -17.83 -33.14 -24.98
CA PRO A 2 -19.09 -33.18 -24.24
C PRO A 2 -19.83 -31.85 -24.43
N SER A 3 -21.15 -31.87 -24.53
CA SER A 3 -21.92 -30.64 -24.62
C SER A 3 -21.94 -29.91 -23.27
N ALA A 4 -22.19 -28.59 -23.26
CA ALA A 4 -22.33 -27.81 -22.02
C ALA A 4 -23.41 -28.38 -21.06
N ARG A 5 -24.38 -29.15 -21.59
CA ARG A 5 -25.39 -29.85 -20.79
C ARG A 5 -24.85 -31.12 -20.12
N ASP A 6 -23.90 -31.81 -20.75
CA ASP A 6 -23.28 -33.01 -20.21
C ASP A 6 -22.31 -32.65 -19.08
N LEU A 7 -21.52 -31.58 -19.26
CA LEU A 7 -20.72 -30.96 -18.19
C LEU A 7 -21.59 -30.57 -16.99
N LYS A 8 -22.72 -29.90 -17.22
CA LYS A 8 -23.65 -29.51 -16.14
C LYS A 8 -24.20 -30.71 -15.36
N ARG A 9 -24.55 -31.81 -16.05
CA ARG A 9 -25.03 -33.05 -15.41
C ARG A 9 -23.95 -33.78 -14.62
N VAL A 10 -22.71 -33.77 -15.10
CA VAL A 10 -21.57 -34.36 -14.38
C VAL A 10 -21.27 -33.52 -13.13
N LEU A 11 -21.28 -32.20 -13.24
CA LEU A 11 -21.07 -31.28 -12.12
C LEU A 11 -22.18 -31.38 -11.05
N ASP A 12 -23.44 -31.50 -11.45
CA ASP A 12 -24.55 -31.72 -10.51
C ASP A 12 -24.39 -33.05 -9.75
N ARG A 13 -23.85 -34.11 -10.39
CA ARG A 13 -23.52 -35.37 -9.72
C ARG A 13 -22.35 -35.25 -8.74
N VAL A 14 -21.31 -34.50 -9.10
CA VAL A 14 -20.17 -34.21 -8.20
C VAL A 14 -20.63 -33.40 -6.99
N ARG A 15 -21.49 -32.38 -7.18
CA ARG A 15 -22.10 -31.61 -6.08
C ARG A 15 -22.91 -32.47 -5.11
N THR A 16 -23.55 -33.54 -5.59
CA THR A 16 -24.25 -34.51 -4.73
C THR A 16 -23.35 -35.57 -4.09
N ALA A 17 -22.16 -35.80 -4.65
CA ALA A 17 -21.21 -36.84 -4.20
C ALA A 17 -20.13 -36.33 -3.25
N ILE A 18 -19.92 -35.01 -3.16
CA ILE A 18 -19.06 -34.41 -2.13
C ILE A 18 -19.75 -34.62 -0.77
N PRO A 19 -19.12 -35.34 0.19
CA PRO A 19 -19.71 -35.59 1.49
C PRO A 19 -20.12 -34.28 2.16
N ALA A 20 -21.35 -34.25 2.69
CA ALA A 20 -21.83 -33.17 3.54
C ALA A 20 -20.80 -32.90 4.64
N GLN A 21 -20.08 -31.78 4.49
CA GLN A 21 -19.24 -31.13 5.49
C GLN A 21 -18.47 -32.11 6.38
N ARG A 22 -17.26 -32.51 5.96
CA ARG A 22 -16.21 -32.73 6.97
C ARG A 22 -16.19 -31.47 7.82
N LYS A 23 -16.62 -31.57 9.08
CA LYS A 23 -16.54 -30.52 10.09
C LYS A 23 -15.10 -30.01 10.09
N LEU A 24 -14.86 -28.91 9.38
CA LEU A 24 -13.67 -28.09 9.54
C LEU A 24 -13.81 -27.45 10.92
N GLU A 25 -13.35 -28.17 11.94
CA GLU A 25 -13.06 -27.58 13.25
C GLU A 25 -11.95 -26.55 13.06
N GLY A 26 -12.29 -25.27 13.12
CA GLY A 26 -11.29 -24.22 12.89
C GLY A 26 -11.83 -22.81 12.78
N ASP A 27 -12.86 -22.45 13.55
CA ASP A 27 -13.23 -21.04 13.67
C ASP A 27 -12.34 -20.37 14.72
N ARG A 28 -11.09 -20.07 14.33
CA ARG A 28 -10.11 -19.34 15.16
C ARG A 28 -10.14 -17.83 14.88
N ARG A 29 -11.18 -17.28 14.23
CA ARG A 29 -11.22 -15.83 13.99
C ARG A 29 -11.68 -15.10 15.25
N ASN A 30 -10.78 -14.34 15.87
CA ASN A 30 -11.13 -13.40 16.93
C ASN A 30 -11.75 -12.12 16.33
N ILE A 31 -12.92 -12.27 15.71
CA ILE A 31 -13.72 -11.16 15.19
C ILE A 31 -14.77 -10.83 16.23
N ARG A 32 -14.77 -9.58 16.70
CA ARG A 32 -15.78 -9.04 17.59
C ARG A 32 -16.20 -7.68 17.07
N LEU A 33 -17.40 -7.61 16.50
CA LEU A 33 -17.99 -6.34 16.06
C LEU A 33 -18.43 -5.52 17.27
N GLY A 34 -18.34 -4.19 17.17
CA GLY A 34 -18.66 -3.27 18.25
C GLY A 34 -17.66 -2.12 18.34
N LEU A 35 -18.09 -0.97 18.86
CA LEU A 35 -17.27 0.24 18.95
C LEU A 35 -16.72 0.51 20.35
N GLU A 36 -17.19 -0.21 21.37
CA GLU A 36 -16.97 0.11 22.77
C GLU A 36 -15.50 -0.07 23.20
N ARG A 37 -14.85 -1.14 22.72
CA ARG A 37 -13.42 -1.42 22.98
C ARG A 37 -12.53 -0.44 22.22
N ILE A 38 -12.72 -0.32 20.91
CA ILE A 38 -11.91 0.55 20.06
C ILE A 38 -12.00 2.02 20.49
N THR A 39 -13.18 2.51 20.86
CA THR A 39 -13.39 3.91 21.30
C THR A 39 -12.56 4.25 22.55
N ARG A 40 -12.32 3.26 23.42
CA ARG A 40 -11.44 3.40 24.59
C ARG A 40 -9.96 3.34 24.23
N ALA A 41 -9.60 2.57 23.21
CA ALA A 41 -8.24 2.42 22.72
C ALA A 41 -7.73 3.64 21.93
N ILE A 42 -8.61 4.34 21.21
CA ILE A 42 -8.25 5.51 20.39
C ILE A 42 -8.11 6.80 21.22
N GLN A 43 -7.46 7.81 20.64
CA GLN A 43 -7.36 9.14 21.22
C GLN A 43 -8.66 9.92 20.97
N LYS A 44 -9.06 10.77 21.94
CA LYS A 44 -10.24 11.63 21.80
C LYS A 44 -10.07 12.66 20.67
N GLU A 45 -8.87 13.19 20.51
CA GLU A 45 -8.55 14.11 19.43
C GLU A 45 -8.05 13.35 18.20
N GLN A 46 -8.66 13.65 17.05
CA GLN A 46 -8.26 13.19 15.71
C GLN A 46 -8.20 14.42 14.79
N PRO A 47 -7.06 15.14 14.73
CA PRO A 47 -6.93 16.39 13.97
C PRO A 47 -6.79 16.16 12.45
N TRP A 48 -7.48 15.16 11.92
CA TRP A 48 -7.49 14.78 10.51
C TRP A 48 -8.91 14.40 10.08
N ILE A 49 -9.19 14.57 8.79
CA ILE A 49 -10.51 14.30 8.21
C ILE A 49 -10.50 12.96 7.48
N GLY A 50 -11.50 12.14 7.76
CA GLY A 50 -11.66 10.81 7.18
C GLY A 50 -12.19 10.75 5.77
N VAL A 51 -11.60 9.87 4.94
CA VAL A 51 -12.23 9.29 3.75
C VAL A 51 -12.48 7.82 4.04
N HIS A 52 -13.75 7.44 4.20
CA HIS A 52 -14.09 6.11 4.70
C HIS A 52 -14.66 5.23 3.59
N VAL A 53 -13.98 4.14 3.25
CA VAL A 53 -14.27 3.32 2.06
C VAL A 53 -14.75 1.93 2.48
N GLY A 54 -16.04 1.68 2.27
CA GLY A 54 -16.69 0.40 2.50
C GLY A 54 -17.11 -0.30 1.19
N GLY A 55 -17.55 -1.56 1.32
CA GLY A 55 -17.97 -2.38 0.20
C GLY A 55 -17.56 -3.85 0.33
N THR A 56 -17.91 -4.69 -0.64
CA THR A 56 -17.44 -6.08 -0.72
C THR A 56 -16.12 -6.10 -1.50
N ASN A 57 -16.12 -5.68 -2.76
CA ASN A 57 -14.92 -5.63 -3.61
C ASN A 57 -14.59 -4.18 -4.02
N GLY A 58 -13.32 -3.90 -4.29
CA GLY A 58 -12.88 -2.59 -4.80
C GLY A 58 -12.37 -1.60 -3.74
N LYS A 59 -12.61 -1.85 -2.44
CA LYS A 59 -12.19 -1.00 -1.32
C LYS A 59 -10.71 -0.59 -1.36
N GLY A 60 -9.79 -1.55 -1.24
CA GLY A 60 -8.35 -1.30 -1.31
C GLY A 60 -7.88 -0.64 -2.62
N SER A 61 -8.56 -0.93 -3.75
CA SER A 61 -8.28 -0.26 -5.04
C SER A 61 -8.68 1.22 -5.01
N ILE A 62 -9.86 1.54 -4.49
CA ILE A 62 -10.34 2.92 -4.30
C ILE A 62 -9.41 3.67 -3.33
N CYS A 63 -9.02 3.06 -2.21
CA CYS A 63 -8.07 3.65 -1.28
C CYS A 63 -6.71 3.96 -1.93
N THR A 64 -6.23 3.04 -2.79
CA THR A 64 -4.98 3.24 -3.53
C THR A 64 -5.13 4.38 -4.54
N LEU A 65 -6.20 4.40 -5.33
CA LEU A 65 -6.47 5.48 -6.28
C LEU A 65 -6.52 6.85 -5.60
N LEU A 66 -7.26 6.95 -4.48
CA LEU A 66 -7.31 8.16 -3.66
C LEU A 66 -5.92 8.56 -3.15
N SER A 67 -5.11 7.63 -2.67
CA SER A 67 -3.73 7.93 -2.24
C SER A 67 -2.89 8.54 -3.37
N TYR A 68 -3.02 8.03 -4.60
CA TYR A 68 -2.34 8.60 -5.77
C TYR A 68 -2.87 10.00 -6.12
N MET A 69 -4.19 10.23 -6.09
CA MET A 69 -4.79 11.56 -6.34
C MET A 69 -4.34 12.60 -5.30
N PHE A 70 -4.36 12.23 -4.02
CA PHE A 70 -3.89 13.10 -2.94
C PHE A 70 -2.39 13.39 -3.08
N LYS A 71 -1.59 12.39 -3.45
CA LYS A 71 -0.16 12.55 -3.69
C LYS A 71 0.13 13.47 -4.87
N GLN A 72 -0.60 13.33 -5.98
CA GLN A 72 -0.49 14.19 -7.16
C GLN A 72 -0.85 15.64 -6.82
N SER A 73 -1.81 15.84 -5.91
CA SER A 73 -2.28 17.16 -5.45
C SER A 73 -1.45 17.75 -4.30
N GLY A 74 -0.39 17.07 -3.85
CA GLY A 74 0.43 17.52 -2.72
C GLY A 74 -0.27 17.49 -1.35
N VAL A 75 -1.43 16.81 -1.24
CA VAL A 75 -2.21 16.75 -0.01
C VAL A 75 -1.62 15.68 0.93
N ARG A 76 -1.31 16.09 2.16
CA ARG A 76 -0.79 15.19 3.20
C ARG A 76 -1.87 14.22 3.68
N HIS A 77 -1.61 12.93 3.51
CA HIS A 77 -2.57 11.89 3.85
C HIS A 77 -1.93 10.66 4.47
N GLY A 78 -2.71 9.95 5.27
CA GLY A 78 -2.46 8.57 5.67
C GLY A 78 -3.43 7.61 4.98
N VAL A 79 -3.03 6.36 4.82
CA VAL A 79 -3.87 5.28 4.28
C VAL A 79 -3.83 4.11 5.26
N PHE A 80 -5.00 3.56 5.59
CA PHE A 80 -5.15 2.30 6.31
C PHE A 80 -5.93 1.31 5.44
N THR A 81 -5.32 0.17 5.13
CA THR A 81 -5.87 -0.91 4.29
C THR A 81 -5.73 -2.27 4.94
N SER A 82 -6.64 -3.20 4.66
CA SER A 82 -6.64 -4.54 5.25
C SER A 82 -7.10 -5.62 4.25
N PRO A 83 -6.61 -6.87 4.36
CA PRO A 83 -5.51 -7.33 5.21
C PRO A 83 -4.14 -6.83 4.71
N SER A 84 -3.13 -6.88 5.59
CA SER A 84 -1.76 -6.53 5.20
C SER A 84 -1.04 -7.70 4.52
N LEU A 85 -0.43 -7.44 3.36
CA LEU A 85 0.26 -8.46 2.55
C LEU A 85 1.77 -8.59 2.79
N PHE A 86 2.40 -7.63 3.48
CA PHE A 86 3.86 -7.64 3.74
C PHE A 86 4.18 -7.60 5.24
N GLY A 87 3.33 -8.23 6.07
CA GLY A 87 3.42 -8.23 7.54
C GLY A 87 2.51 -7.18 8.20
N THR A 88 2.21 -7.33 9.48
CA THR A 88 1.19 -6.53 10.21
C THR A 88 1.40 -5.00 10.13
N ARG A 89 2.64 -4.55 9.96
CA ARG A 89 3.02 -3.13 9.91
C ARG A 89 2.68 -2.43 8.61
N ASN A 90 2.36 -3.21 7.58
CA ASN A 90 2.20 -2.73 6.22
C ASN A 90 0.73 -2.41 5.88
N ALA A 91 -0.14 -2.39 6.88
CA ALA A 91 -1.51 -1.90 6.76
C ALA A 91 -1.59 -0.37 6.67
N VAL A 92 -0.56 0.36 7.14
CA VAL A 92 -0.57 1.83 7.25
C VAL A 92 0.50 2.46 6.35
N THR A 93 0.13 3.45 5.53
CA THR A 93 1.11 4.29 4.82
C THR A 93 0.84 5.77 5.02
N ILE A 94 1.87 6.59 4.87
CA ILE A 94 1.82 8.05 4.97
C ILE A 94 2.45 8.62 3.71
N ASN A 95 1.66 9.32 2.89
CA ASN A 95 2.06 9.79 1.56
C ASN A 95 2.70 8.68 0.70
N GLY A 96 2.20 7.45 0.82
CA GLY A 96 2.69 6.27 0.11
C GLY A 96 4.02 5.70 0.63
N MET A 97 4.42 6.02 1.87
CA MET A 97 5.56 5.40 2.56
C MET A 97 5.13 4.70 3.84
N TYR A 98 5.72 3.55 4.14
CA TYR A 98 5.48 2.86 5.40
C TYR A 98 6.11 3.60 6.58
N PRO A 99 5.41 3.72 7.71
CA PRO A 99 6.04 4.08 8.97
C PRO A 99 7.27 3.20 9.23
N ASN A 100 8.34 3.76 9.78
CA ASN A 100 9.46 2.94 10.22
C ASN A 100 9.01 1.98 11.33
N GLN A 101 9.57 0.76 11.32
CA GLN A 101 9.27 -0.32 12.25
C GLN A 101 9.10 0.13 13.71
N ARG A 102 10.04 0.92 14.23
CA ARG A 102 10.02 1.29 15.66
C ARG A 102 8.92 2.27 16.01
N LEU A 103 8.57 3.15 15.08
CA LEU A 103 7.41 4.02 15.26
C LEU A 103 6.16 3.15 15.39
N TYR A 104 5.98 2.19 14.48
CA TYR A 104 4.84 1.27 14.52
C TYR A 104 4.78 0.48 15.82
N GLU A 105 5.89 -0.16 16.23
CA GLU A 105 5.98 -0.90 17.49
C GLU A 105 5.74 -0.03 18.72
N SER A 106 6.22 1.21 18.72
CA SER A 106 5.97 2.16 19.82
C SER A 106 4.49 2.52 19.92
N GLU A 107 3.80 2.68 18.78
CA GLU A 107 2.37 2.97 18.79
C GLU A 107 1.53 1.75 19.20
N ILE A 108 1.93 0.52 18.84
CA ILE A 108 1.32 -0.71 19.39
C ILE A 108 1.35 -0.68 20.92
N ARG A 109 2.54 -0.45 21.51
CA ARG A 109 2.69 -0.41 22.97
C ARG A 109 1.83 0.69 23.60
N ASN A 110 1.76 1.86 22.95
CA ASN A 110 0.93 2.98 23.41
C ASN A 110 -0.56 2.63 23.39
N VAL A 111 -1.06 1.99 22.33
CA VAL A 111 -2.45 1.51 22.25
C VAL A 111 -2.73 0.51 23.37
N GLN A 112 -1.92 -0.53 23.50
CA GLN A 112 -2.12 -1.58 24.51
C GLN A 112 -2.08 -1.01 25.93
N ALA A 113 -1.12 -0.12 26.23
CA ALA A 113 -1.03 0.53 27.53
C ALA A 113 -2.21 1.47 27.81
N ARG A 114 -2.74 2.15 26.79
CA ARG A 114 -3.95 2.97 26.92
C ARG A 114 -5.18 2.10 27.17
N PHE A 115 -5.38 1.06 26.37
CA PHE A 115 -6.52 0.17 26.49
C PHE A 115 -6.52 -0.54 27.85
N ARG A 116 -5.38 -1.10 28.30
CA ARG A 116 -5.27 -1.71 29.64
C ARG A 116 -5.69 -0.76 30.76
N ARG A 117 -5.29 0.51 30.69
CA ARG A 117 -5.71 1.53 31.67
C ARG A 117 -7.20 1.85 31.58
N ALA A 118 -7.74 1.94 30.36
CA ALA A 118 -9.14 2.28 30.13
C ALA A 118 -10.11 1.10 30.37
N ALA A 119 -9.63 -0.13 30.26
CA ALA A 119 -10.39 -1.36 30.47
C ALA A 119 -10.30 -1.87 31.92
N SER A 120 -9.38 -1.34 32.74
CA SER A 120 -9.27 -1.71 34.15
C SER A 120 -10.57 -1.41 34.90
N GLY A 121 -11.23 -2.46 35.41
CA GLY A 121 -12.50 -2.36 36.12
C GLY A 121 -13.72 -2.06 35.22
N TRP A 122 -13.56 -2.07 33.90
CA TRP A 122 -14.65 -1.91 32.95
C TRP A 122 -15.20 -3.27 32.53
N THR A 123 -16.53 -3.41 32.53
CA THR A 123 -17.26 -4.53 31.95
C THR A 123 -18.26 -4.03 30.92
N PHE A 124 -18.64 -4.91 29.98
CA PHE A 124 -19.79 -4.63 29.12
C PHE A 124 -21.07 -4.46 29.95
N GLN A 125 -22.10 -3.83 29.37
CA GLN A 125 -23.42 -3.76 30.02
C GLN A 125 -23.99 -5.15 30.33
N THR A 126 -23.58 -6.16 29.58
CA THR A 126 -23.89 -7.58 29.81
C THR A 126 -23.06 -8.24 30.93
N ALA A 127 -22.28 -7.46 31.68
CA ALA A 127 -21.33 -7.90 32.70
C ALA A 127 -20.17 -8.79 32.20
N GLU A 128 -19.98 -8.88 30.89
CA GLU A 128 -18.85 -9.60 30.29
C GLU A 128 -17.55 -8.82 30.43
N ASP A 129 -16.45 -9.54 30.69
CA ASP A 129 -15.10 -8.99 30.62
C ASP A 129 -14.80 -8.56 29.17
N PRO A 130 -14.38 -7.31 28.94
CA PRO A 130 -14.02 -6.84 27.61
C PRO A 130 -12.90 -7.62 26.94
N GLY A 131 -12.03 -8.28 27.72
CA GLY A 131 -10.86 -8.99 27.23
C GLY A 131 -9.86 -8.05 26.56
N GLU A 132 -9.03 -8.59 25.66
CA GLU A 132 -8.10 -7.81 24.86
C GLU A 132 -8.75 -7.24 23.59
N LEU A 133 -8.07 -6.27 22.96
CA LEU A 133 -8.43 -5.81 21.62
C LEU A 133 -8.27 -6.95 20.62
N THR A 134 -9.21 -7.08 19.70
CA THR A 134 -9.02 -7.93 18.51
C THR A 134 -7.85 -7.40 17.68
N PRO A 135 -7.19 -8.25 16.86
CA PRO A 135 -6.10 -7.79 15.98
C PRO A 135 -6.48 -6.60 15.10
N PHE A 136 -7.70 -6.61 14.55
CA PHE A 136 -8.19 -5.53 13.70
C PHE A 136 -8.47 -4.23 14.47
N GLU A 137 -9.02 -4.30 15.69
CA GLU A 137 -9.16 -3.13 16.57
C GLU A 137 -7.79 -2.54 16.94
N LEU A 138 -6.82 -3.39 17.25
CA LEU A 138 -5.45 -2.96 17.56
C LEU A 138 -4.82 -2.24 16.37
N ASP A 139 -4.86 -2.82 15.17
CA ASP A 139 -4.30 -2.22 13.96
C ASP A 139 -4.99 -0.89 13.60
N THR A 140 -6.32 -0.83 13.75
CA THR A 140 -7.09 0.41 13.53
C THR A 140 -6.66 1.51 14.52
N ALA A 141 -6.55 1.19 15.81
CA ALA A 141 -6.11 2.15 16.82
C ALA A 141 -4.67 2.62 16.59
N VAL A 142 -3.77 1.72 16.16
CA VAL A 142 -2.40 2.05 15.79
C VAL A 142 -2.37 2.98 14.58
N ALA A 143 -3.16 2.71 13.55
CA ALA A 143 -3.27 3.57 12.36
C ALA A 143 -3.69 5.00 12.74
N PHE A 144 -4.73 5.15 13.56
CA PHE A 144 -5.22 6.47 13.99
C PHE A 144 -4.19 7.23 14.83
N ARG A 145 -3.45 6.51 15.69
CA ARG A 145 -2.34 7.12 16.45
C ARG A 145 -1.19 7.54 15.55
N ILE A 146 -0.84 6.75 14.53
CA ILE A 146 0.18 7.10 13.55
C ILE A 146 -0.24 8.33 12.75
N PHE A 147 -1.51 8.41 12.34
CA PHE A 147 -2.08 9.59 11.67
C PHE A 147 -1.94 10.85 12.53
N ASN A 148 -2.26 10.76 13.82
CA ASN A 148 -2.07 11.84 14.79
C ASN A 148 -0.60 12.21 14.96
N ALA A 149 0.26 11.23 15.26
CA ALA A 149 1.68 11.42 15.54
C ALA A 149 2.42 12.04 14.35
N LEU A 150 2.02 11.66 13.13
CA LEU A 150 2.55 12.17 11.88
C LEU A 150 1.68 13.27 11.27
N ARG A 151 0.77 13.89 12.04
CA ARG A 151 -0.01 15.08 11.67
C ARG A 151 -0.55 15.03 10.23
N VAL A 152 -1.15 13.92 9.82
CA VAL A 152 -1.79 13.84 8.51
C VAL A 152 -2.98 14.81 8.46
N LYS A 153 -3.33 15.33 7.28
CA LYS A 153 -4.51 16.19 7.13
C LYS A 153 -5.76 15.35 6.85
N TYR A 154 -5.59 14.28 6.09
CA TYR A 154 -6.65 13.34 5.75
C TYR A 154 -6.22 11.90 6.02
N GLY A 155 -7.15 11.07 6.50
CA GLY A 155 -6.98 9.63 6.65
C GLY A 155 -7.89 8.89 5.68
N ILE A 156 -7.32 8.16 4.72
CA ILE A 156 -8.05 7.26 3.82
C ILE A 156 -8.10 5.90 4.50
N VAL A 157 -9.30 5.43 4.84
CA VAL A 157 -9.49 4.28 5.72
C VAL A 157 -10.43 3.29 5.06
N GLU A 158 -9.90 2.09 4.79
CA GLU A 158 -10.68 0.95 4.32
C GLU A 158 -11.39 0.28 5.50
N VAL A 159 -12.68 0.02 5.33
CA VAL A 159 -13.47 -0.81 6.26
C VAL A 159 -12.94 -2.24 6.20
N GLY A 160 -12.71 -2.87 7.36
CA GLY A 160 -12.29 -4.27 7.42
C GLY A 160 -13.45 -5.20 7.10
N MET A 161 -14.45 -5.24 7.98
CA MET A 161 -15.64 -6.05 7.82
C MET A 161 -16.87 -5.40 8.43
N GLY A 162 -17.98 -5.39 7.67
CA GLY A 162 -19.22 -4.77 8.08
C GLY A 162 -19.29 -3.29 7.69
N GLY A 163 -19.59 -2.43 8.66
CA GLY A 163 -19.76 -0.98 8.46
C GLY A 163 -20.07 -0.25 9.76
N ALA A 164 -21.31 -0.32 10.25
CA ALA A 164 -21.72 0.39 11.49
C ALA A 164 -20.84 0.04 12.70
N SER A 165 -20.56 -1.26 12.88
CA SER A 165 -19.86 -1.84 14.02
C SER A 165 -18.39 -2.17 13.74
N ASP A 166 -17.86 -1.78 12.58
CA ASP A 166 -16.45 -1.95 12.23
C ASP A 166 -15.58 -0.98 13.03
N ALA A 167 -14.40 -1.44 13.47
CA ALA A 167 -13.50 -0.63 14.30
C ALA A 167 -13.12 0.72 13.66
N THR A 168 -13.03 0.77 12.33
CA THR A 168 -12.71 1.99 11.57
C THR A 168 -13.81 3.04 11.66
N ASN A 169 -15.04 2.64 12.01
CA ASN A 169 -16.17 3.53 12.21
C ASN A 169 -16.07 4.35 13.52
N ALA A 170 -15.08 4.07 14.38
CA ALA A 170 -14.69 4.89 15.54
C ALA A 170 -13.96 6.19 15.14
N MET A 171 -13.78 6.43 13.83
CA MET A 171 -13.34 7.71 13.29
C MET A 171 -14.36 8.82 13.58
N HIS A 172 -13.87 9.94 14.11
CA HIS A 172 -14.73 11.05 14.57
C HIS A 172 -15.21 11.91 13.41
N GLU A 173 -14.28 12.44 12.62
CA GLU A 173 -14.56 13.37 11.52
C GLU A 173 -14.44 12.66 10.17
N LYS A 174 -15.48 12.77 9.34
CA LYS A 174 -15.50 12.23 7.97
C LYS A 174 -15.84 13.33 6.98
N GLY A 175 -15.01 13.49 5.96
CA GLY A 175 -15.28 14.42 4.86
C GLY A 175 -16.06 13.78 3.72
N VAL A 176 -15.89 12.48 3.51
CA VAL A 176 -16.63 11.71 2.49
C VAL A 176 -16.63 10.23 2.84
N THR A 177 -17.69 9.53 2.48
CA THR A 177 -17.79 8.07 2.55
C THR A 177 -17.95 7.49 1.15
N VAL A 178 -17.50 6.26 0.94
CA VAL A 178 -17.61 5.56 -0.35
C VAL A 178 -18.13 4.14 -0.11
N ILE A 179 -19.14 3.74 -0.85
CA ILE A 179 -19.65 2.36 -0.91
C ILE A 179 -19.37 1.81 -2.30
N SER A 180 -18.36 0.94 -2.39
CA SER A 180 -18.01 0.23 -3.61
C SER A 180 -18.98 -0.92 -3.90
N LYS A 181 -18.65 -1.79 -4.86
CA LYS A 181 -19.46 -2.96 -5.21
C LYS A 181 -19.80 -3.83 -3.99
N ILE A 182 -21.09 -4.10 -3.82
CA ILE A 182 -21.65 -5.03 -2.85
C ILE A 182 -21.91 -6.38 -3.51
N GLY A 183 -21.60 -7.44 -2.78
CA GLY A 183 -21.91 -8.81 -3.13
C GLY A 183 -21.90 -9.69 -1.89
N LEU A 184 -22.33 -10.93 -2.06
CA LEU A 184 -22.32 -11.93 -0.99
C LEU A 184 -20.89 -12.26 -0.59
N ASP A 185 -20.55 -11.92 0.66
CA ASP A 185 -19.30 -12.26 1.32
C ASP A 185 -19.50 -12.17 2.83
N HIS A 186 -18.71 -12.92 3.61
CA HIS A 186 -18.80 -12.92 5.08
C HIS A 186 -20.23 -13.09 5.64
N GLN A 187 -21.06 -13.92 4.99
CA GLN A 187 -22.48 -14.08 5.33
C GLN A 187 -22.71 -14.50 6.79
N GLU A 188 -21.74 -15.20 7.38
CA GLU A 188 -21.74 -15.61 8.79
C GLU A 188 -21.77 -14.43 9.79
N TYR A 189 -21.36 -13.23 9.35
CA TYR A 189 -21.32 -12.01 10.18
C TYR A 189 -22.24 -10.89 9.68
N LEU A 190 -22.51 -10.83 8.37
CA LEU A 190 -23.12 -9.66 7.73
C LEU A 190 -24.57 -9.88 7.28
N GLY A 191 -25.07 -11.10 7.36
CA GLY A 191 -26.38 -11.50 6.84
C GLY A 191 -26.29 -12.41 5.63
N ASN A 192 -27.41 -13.04 5.30
CA ASN A 192 -27.51 -14.03 4.24
C ASN A 192 -27.95 -13.41 2.91
N THR A 193 -28.52 -12.21 2.91
CA THR A 193 -28.99 -11.50 1.71
C THR A 193 -28.09 -10.32 1.34
N ILE A 194 -28.17 -9.88 0.08
CA ILE A 194 -27.36 -8.75 -0.39
C ILE A 194 -27.84 -7.42 0.23
N GLU A 195 -29.13 -7.33 0.57
CA GLU A 195 -29.77 -6.21 1.23
C GLU A 195 -29.32 -6.07 2.69
N GLU A 196 -29.24 -7.17 3.43
CA GLU A 196 -28.71 -7.18 4.80
C GLU A 196 -27.27 -6.69 4.81
N ILE A 197 -26.44 -7.23 3.90
CA ILE A 197 -25.04 -6.81 3.74
C ILE A 197 -24.94 -5.32 3.37
N ALA A 198 -25.81 -4.83 2.47
CA ALA A 198 -25.87 -3.42 2.09
C ALA A 198 -26.24 -2.54 3.30
N GLY A 199 -27.23 -2.94 4.09
CA GLY A 199 -27.66 -2.22 5.30
C GLY A 199 -26.54 -2.09 6.33
N VAL A 200 -25.79 -3.17 6.58
CA VAL A 200 -24.64 -3.14 7.50
C VAL A 200 -23.56 -2.18 6.99
N LYS A 201 -23.26 -2.21 5.68
CA LYS A 201 -22.23 -1.36 5.05
C LYS A 201 -22.65 0.11 4.99
N ALA A 202 -23.95 0.40 4.86
CA ALA A 202 -24.49 1.75 4.90
C ALA A 202 -24.15 2.47 6.22
N GLY A 203 -23.94 1.73 7.31
CA GLY A 203 -23.61 2.28 8.63
C GLY A 203 -22.30 3.07 8.75
N ILE A 204 -21.48 3.12 7.69
CA ILE A 204 -20.35 4.03 7.64
C ILE A 204 -20.75 5.47 7.30
N MET A 205 -21.93 5.68 6.71
CA MET A 205 -22.47 6.99 6.37
C MET A 205 -22.65 7.85 7.62
N ARG A 206 -22.65 9.17 7.44
CA ARG A 206 -22.84 10.14 8.51
C ARG A 206 -23.76 11.26 8.02
N PRO A 207 -24.63 11.82 8.90
CA PRO A 207 -25.44 12.99 8.55
C PRO A 207 -24.57 14.10 7.96
N PHE A 208 -25.06 14.75 6.90
CA PHE A 208 -24.41 15.85 6.19
C PHE A 208 -23.06 15.54 5.52
N VAL A 209 -22.56 14.29 5.61
CA VAL A 209 -21.33 13.86 4.94
C VAL A 209 -21.70 13.20 3.61
N PRO A 210 -21.13 13.64 2.47
CA PRO A 210 -21.43 13.06 1.18
C PRO A 210 -21.00 11.59 1.10
N CYS A 211 -21.85 10.75 0.50
CA CYS A 211 -21.58 9.36 0.21
C CYS A 211 -21.53 9.10 -1.29
N ILE A 212 -20.44 8.50 -1.78
CA ILE A 212 -20.31 8.05 -3.17
C ILE A 212 -20.69 6.58 -3.25
N ILE A 213 -21.57 6.22 -4.17
CA ILE A 213 -22.08 4.84 -4.32
C ILE A 213 -21.82 4.37 -5.75
N ASP A 214 -21.24 3.18 -5.89
CA ASP A 214 -21.11 2.50 -7.18
C ASP A 214 -22.51 2.20 -7.76
N HIS A 215 -22.86 2.88 -8.85
CA HIS A 215 -24.18 2.76 -9.51
C HIS A 215 -24.42 1.38 -10.13
N THR A 216 -23.37 0.56 -10.33
CA THR A 216 -23.52 -0.77 -10.92
C THR A 216 -24.05 -1.81 -9.94
N ASN A 217 -24.19 -1.45 -8.65
CA ASN A 217 -24.87 -2.31 -7.68
C ASN A 217 -26.30 -2.66 -8.13
N SER A 218 -26.82 -3.78 -7.62
CA SER A 218 -28.18 -4.20 -7.96
C SER A 218 -29.21 -3.20 -7.43
N VAL A 219 -30.41 -3.19 -8.02
CA VAL A 219 -31.48 -2.26 -7.65
C VAL A 219 -31.84 -2.38 -6.17
N GLU A 220 -31.81 -3.60 -5.62
CA GLU A 220 -32.10 -3.88 -4.22
C GLU A 220 -31.05 -3.23 -3.29
N VAL A 221 -29.76 -3.34 -3.65
CA VAL A 221 -28.67 -2.68 -2.92
C VAL A 221 -28.80 -1.17 -2.99
N LEU A 222 -28.99 -0.61 -4.19
CA LEU A 222 -29.12 0.83 -4.38
C LEU A 222 -30.30 1.39 -3.58
N ARG A 223 -31.43 0.68 -3.56
CA ARG A 223 -32.60 1.05 -2.74
C ARG A 223 -32.22 1.15 -1.26
N VAL A 224 -31.63 0.10 -0.69
CA VAL A 224 -31.21 0.08 0.73
C VAL A 224 -30.26 1.22 1.07
N LEU A 225 -29.23 1.44 0.23
CA LEU A 225 -28.23 2.47 0.47
C LEU A 225 -28.84 3.88 0.37
N THR A 226 -29.67 4.15 -0.65
CA THR A 226 -30.27 5.48 -0.85
C THR A 226 -31.37 5.78 0.18
N GLU A 227 -32.15 4.80 0.61
CA GLU A 227 -33.12 4.94 1.70
C GLU A 227 -32.42 5.24 3.04
N HIS A 228 -31.33 4.53 3.34
CA HIS A 228 -30.52 4.82 4.53
C HIS A 228 -29.89 6.21 4.47
N ALA A 229 -29.32 6.60 3.33
CA ALA A 229 -28.75 7.93 3.16
C ALA A 229 -29.79 9.03 3.41
N ARG A 230 -31.01 8.87 2.86
CA ARG A 230 -32.12 9.81 3.10
C ARG A 230 -32.54 9.84 4.56
N SER A 231 -32.65 8.70 5.23
CA SER A 231 -33.15 8.63 6.61
C SER A 231 -32.23 9.30 7.62
N ILE A 232 -30.91 9.31 7.37
CA ILE A 232 -29.94 9.98 8.23
C ILE A 232 -29.54 11.39 7.74
N GLY A 233 -30.09 11.85 6.61
CA GLY A 233 -29.74 13.14 6.02
C GLY A 233 -28.31 13.20 5.44
N ALA A 234 -27.79 12.09 4.92
CA ALA A 234 -26.51 12.05 4.21
C ALA A 234 -26.74 12.32 2.70
N PRO A 235 -26.11 13.35 2.10
CA PRO A 235 -26.11 13.51 0.65
C PRO A 235 -25.48 12.29 -0.01
N TYR A 236 -26.08 11.74 -1.06
CA TYR A 236 -25.49 10.63 -1.81
C TYR A 236 -25.33 10.98 -3.29
N TYR A 237 -24.36 10.34 -3.94
CA TYR A 237 -24.03 10.52 -5.34
C TYR A 237 -23.74 9.16 -5.97
N LEU A 238 -24.43 8.86 -7.06
CA LEU A 238 -24.18 7.66 -7.86
C LEU A 238 -23.07 7.95 -8.87
N THR A 239 -22.31 6.93 -9.26
CA THR A 239 -21.18 7.10 -10.19
C THR A 239 -21.58 7.27 -11.67
N ASP A 240 -22.84 7.02 -12.03
CA ASP A 240 -23.37 7.17 -13.39
C ASP A 240 -23.38 8.64 -13.85
N ASP A 241 -23.75 9.55 -12.94
CA ASP A 241 -23.75 11.01 -13.14
C ASP A 241 -22.35 11.59 -13.46
N ALA A 242 -21.30 10.79 -13.32
CA ALA A 242 -19.90 11.22 -13.41
C ALA A 242 -19.08 10.47 -14.46
N THR A 243 -19.72 9.67 -15.30
CA THR A 243 -19.05 8.85 -16.33
C THR A 243 -18.18 9.68 -17.27
N ASP A 244 -18.61 10.90 -17.61
CA ASP A 244 -17.87 11.85 -18.44
C ASP A 244 -16.51 12.26 -17.84
N LEU A 245 -16.32 12.13 -16.52
CA LEU A 245 -15.04 12.42 -15.87
C LEU A 245 -13.93 11.46 -16.32
N LEU A 246 -14.27 10.32 -16.92
CA LEU A 246 -13.30 9.38 -17.49
C LEU A 246 -12.94 9.68 -18.95
N SER A 247 -13.65 10.60 -19.62
CA SER A 247 -13.40 10.95 -21.02
C SER A 247 -11.95 11.33 -21.36
N PRO A 248 -11.15 11.96 -20.45
CA PRO A 248 -9.77 12.30 -20.77
C PRO A 248 -8.81 11.10 -20.79
N ILE A 249 -9.25 9.90 -20.40
CA ILE A 249 -8.39 8.71 -20.30
C ILE A 249 -8.08 8.17 -21.69
N ASP A 250 -6.80 7.88 -21.93
CA ASP A 250 -6.34 7.12 -23.09
C ASP A 250 -6.75 5.65 -22.95
N THR A 251 -7.96 5.32 -23.42
CA THR A 251 -8.56 3.99 -23.31
C THR A 251 -7.78 2.93 -24.09
N ALA A 252 -7.18 3.30 -25.23
CA ALA A 252 -6.36 2.40 -26.04
C ALA A 252 -5.09 1.98 -25.29
N ARG A 253 -4.50 2.90 -24.53
CA ARG A 253 -3.31 2.64 -23.72
C ARG A 253 -3.59 1.84 -22.46
N PHE A 254 -4.64 2.17 -21.71
CA PHE A 254 -4.84 1.63 -20.36
C PHE A 254 -5.76 0.41 -20.30
N GLN A 255 -6.69 0.26 -21.26
CA GLN A 255 -7.58 -0.91 -21.41
C GLN A 255 -8.17 -1.38 -20.07
N LEU A 256 -8.74 -0.44 -19.32
CA LEU A 256 -9.33 -0.72 -18.00
C LEU A 256 -10.55 -1.62 -18.14
N GLU A 257 -10.66 -2.62 -17.26
CA GLU A 257 -11.87 -3.41 -17.08
C GLU A 257 -12.99 -2.54 -16.48
N ASP A 258 -14.24 -2.95 -16.64
CA ASP A 258 -15.38 -2.15 -16.19
C ASP A 258 -15.37 -1.91 -14.67
N TYR A 259 -15.01 -2.92 -13.87
CA TYR A 259 -14.88 -2.74 -12.42
C TYR A 259 -13.74 -1.77 -12.05
N GLU A 260 -12.68 -1.65 -12.86
CA GLU A 260 -11.59 -0.69 -12.64
C GLU A 260 -12.06 0.73 -12.92
N LYS A 261 -12.85 0.93 -13.99
CA LYS A 261 -13.51 2.21 -14.29
C LYS A 261 -14.42 2.64 -13.15
N GLN A 262 -15.21 1.72 -12.60
CA GLN A 262 -16.09 2.04 -11.47
C GLN A 262 -15.34 2.40 -10.18
N ASN A 263 -14.28 1.66 -9.86
CA ASN A 263 -13.41 2.01 -8.73
C ASN A 263 -12.76 3.39 -8.92
N LEU A 264 -12.34 3.70 -10.15
CA LEU A 264 -11.77 5.00 -10.49
C LEU A 264 -12.80 6.13 -10.37
N LEU A 265 -14.03 5.93 -10.84
CA LEU A 265 -15.13 6.89 -10.68
C LEU A 265 -15.45 7.14 -9.21
N CYS A 266 -15.56 6.08 -8.40
CA CYS A 266 -15.78 6.21 -6.96
C CYS A 266 -14.69 7.06 -6.30
N ALA A 267 -13.42 6.78 -6.60
CA ALA A 267 -12.29 7.53 -6.07
C ALA A 267 -12.27 8.99 -6.54
N LEU A 268 -12.53 9.22 -7.83
CA LEU A 268 -12.48 10.55 -8.43
C LEU A 268 -13.61 11.45 -7.93
N LEU A 269 -14.84 10.92 -7.80
CA LEU A 269 -15.95 11.66 -7.22
C LEU A 269 -15.70 11.98 -5.75
N ALA A 270 -15.20 11.02 -4.96
CA ALA A 270 -14.86 11.27 -3.57
C ALA A 270 -13.78 12.36 -3.46
N PHE A 271 -12.77 12.33 -4.34
CA PHE A 271 -11.74 13.36 -4.41
C PHE A 271 -12.32 14.74 -4.77
N LYS A 272 -13.14 14.85 -5.81
CA LYS A 272 -13.77 16.12 -6.24
C LYS A 272 -14.73 16.68 -5.16
N LYS A 273 -15.39 15.85 -4.36
CA LYS A 273 -16.21 16.32 -3.22
C LYS A 273 -15.37 16.95 -2.11
N LEU A 274 -14.16 16.44 -1.87
CA LEU A 274 -13.23 17.03 -0.91
C LEU A 274 -12.50 18.26 -1.48
N PHE A 275 -12.19 18.24 -2.78
CA PHE A 275 -11.35 19.23 -3.44
C PHE A 275 -11.96 19.66 -4.79
N PRO A 276 -13.05 20.44 -4.79
CA PRO A 276 -13.80 20.77 -6.01
C PRO A 276 -12.96 21.53 -7.05
N ASN A 277 -11.97 22.30 -6.59
CA ASN A 277 -11.13 23.15 -7.44
C ASN A 277 -9.79 22.50 -7.82
N MET A 278 -9.52 21.27 -7.38
CA MET A 278 -8.29 20.56 -7.73
C MET A 278 -8.52 19.70 -8.98
N GLU A 279 -7.57 19.77 -9.91
CA GLU A 279 -7.54 18.94 -11.10
C GLU A 279 -6.58 17.76 -10.93
N ILE A 280 -6.95 16.63 -11.52
CA ILE A 280 -6.20 15.37 -11.48
C ILE A 280 -5.94 14.94 -12.92
N ASP A 281 -4.68 14.76 -13.29
CA ASP A 281 -4.32 14.12 -14.55
C ASP A 281 -4.42 12.61 -14.39
N LEU A 282 -5.52 12.04 -14.89
CA LEU A 282 -5.84 10.61 -14.81
C LEU A 282 -4.85 9.76 -15.62
N ASN A 283 -4.34 10.24 -16.75
CA ASN A 283 -3.37 9.49 -17.55
C ASN A 283 -2.02 9.40 -16.82
N GLN A 284 -1.58 10.50 -16.19
CA GLN A 284 -0.40 10.49 -15.34
C GLN A 284 -0.58 9.54 -14.15
N LEU A 285 -1.75 9.56 -13.49
CA LEU A 285 -2.07 8.68 -12.39
C LEU A 285 -2.03 7.19 -12.80
N LEU A 286 -2.73 6.83 -13.89
CA LEU A 286 -2.80 5.45 -14.40
C LEU A 286 -1.45 4.95 -14.91
N SER A 287 -0.59 5.83 -15.44
CA SER A 287 0.78 5.47 -15.83
C SER A 287 1.63 4.92 -14.69
N LYS A 288 1.27 5.25 -13.43
CA LYS A 288 1.94 4.71 -12.23
C LYS A 288 1.42 3.34 -11.80
N ARG A 289 0.42 2.79 -12.49
CA ARG A 289 -0.24 1.51 -12.21
C ARG A 289 -0.71 1.44 -10.75
N PRO A 290 -1.71 2.24 -10.35
CA PRO A 290 -2.13 2.45 -8.96
C PRO A 290 -2.97 1.28 -8.39
N TYR A 291 -2.52 0.04 -8.59
CA TYR A 291 -3.17 -1.15 -8.03
C TYR A 291 -2.73 -1.39 -6.59
N PRO A 292 -3.54 -1.91 -5.67
CA PRO A 292 -3.00 -2.41 -4.40
C PRO A 292 -2.19 -3.71 -4.66
N PRO A 293 -1.22 -4.07 -3.80
CA PRO A 293 -0.54 -5.35 -3.94
C PRO A 293 -1.53 -6.52 -3.91
N GLY A 294 -1.23 -7.60 -4.63
CA GLY A 294 -2.13 -8.74 -4.76
C GLY A 294 -3.39 -8.49 -5.60
N ARG A 295 -3.46 -7.40 -6.37
CA ARG A 295 -4.50 -7.12 -7.38
C ARG A 295 -3.87 -6.83 -8.72
N LYS A 296 -4.12 -7.68 -9.72
CA LYS A 296 -3.44 -7.65 -11.03
C LYS A 296 -1.93 -7.42 -10.91
N ASP A 297 -1.29 -8.04 -9.92
CA ASP A 297 0.13 -7.82 -9.64
C ASP A 297 0.99 -8.76 -10.48
N LEU A 298 2.23 -8.35 -10.73
CA LEU A 298 3.22 -9.12 -11.48
C LEU A 298 4.48 -9.28 -10.64
N ILE A 299 4.83 -10.52 -10.35
CA ILE A 299 6.01 -10.88 -9.56
C ILE A 299 7.04 -11.61 -10.41
N SER A 300 8.31 -11.51 -10.04
CA SER A 300 9.39 -12.34 -10.55
C SER A 300 9.65 -13.48 -9.58
N VAL A 301 9.82 -14.69 -10.10
CA VAL A 301 10.15 -15.90 -9.35
C VAL A 301 11.45 -16.54 -9.87
N ARG A 302 12.29 -15.75 -10.56
CA ARG A 302 13.53 -16.22 -11.18
C ARG A 302 14.45 -16.91 -10.19
N ASP A 303 14.65 -16.31 -9.02
CA ASP A 303 15.57 -16.82 -8.01
C ASP A 303 14.99 -18.05 -7.31
N LEU A 304 13.68 -18.04 -7.02
CA LEU A 304 12.97 -19.20 -6.46
C LEU A 304 13.07 -20.43 -7.39
N THR A 305 13.04 -20.20 -8.70
CA THR A 305 13.02 -21.26 -9.71
C THR A 305 14.39 -21.56 -10.31
N ASN A 306 15.48 -21.04 -9.73
CA ASN A 306 16.85 -21.20 -10.23
C ASN A 306 17.02 -20.84 -11.72
N GLY A 307 16.31 -19.80 -12.17
CA GLY A 307 16.38 -19.31 -13.54
C GLY A 307 15.46 -20.00 -14.55
N LEU A 308 14.66 -21.00 -14.13
CA LEU A 308 13.71 -21.68 -15.02
C LEU A 308 12.67 -20.72 -15.62
N ARG A 309 12.27 -19.69 -14.85
CA ARG A 309 11.25 -18.72 -15.22
C ARG A 309 11.79 -17.30 -15.17
N GLU A 310 11.83 -16.63 -16.32
CA GLU A 310 12.18 -15.20 -16.43
C GLU A 310 10.93 -14.31 -16.56
N GLN A 311 9.89 -14.80 -17.25
CA GLN A 311 8.64 -14.05 -17.39
C GLN A 311 7.89 -13.96 -16.06
N PRO A 312 7.24 -12.81 -15.78
CA PRO A 312 6.55 -12.62 -14.52
C PRO A 312 5.35 -13.56 -14.36
N VAL A 313 5.01 -13.82 -13.10
CA VAL A 313 3.80 -14.55 -12.69
C VAL A 313 2.71 -13.54 -12.32
N PHE A 314 1.48 -13.81 -12.74
CA PHE A 314 0.33 -12.97 -12.44
C PHE A 314 -0.31 -13.35 -11.11
N VAL A 315 -0.64 -12.35 -10.29
CA VAL A 315 -1.14 -12.56 -8.94
C VAL A 315 -2.40 -11.71 -8.70
N ASP A 316 -3.50 -12.36 -8.32
CA ASP A 316 -4.73 -11.69 -7.89
C ASP A 316 -5.45 -12.42 -6.76
N GLY A 317 -5.75 -11.73 -5.66
CA GLY A 317 -6.39 -12.33 -4.48
C GLY A 317 -7.90 -12.52 -4.61
N ALA A 318 -8.41 -12.82 -5.78
CA ALA A 318 -9.82 -13.11 -6.00
C ALA A 318 -10.24 -14.32 -5.16
N HIS A 319 -11.22 -14.15 -4.28
CA HIS A 319 -11.58 -15.16 -3.25
C HIS A 319 -13.09 -15.27 -3.00
N ASN A 320 -13.89 -14.55 -3.79
CA ASN A 320 -15.35 -14.56 -3.81
C ASN A 320 -15.83 -14.52 -5.27
N MET A 321 -17.12 -14.77 -5.50
CA MET A 321 -17.64 -14.92 -6.86
C MET A 321 -17.42 -13.67 -7.72
N LEU A 322 -17.64 -12.47 -7.18
CA LEU A 322 -17.42 -11.22 -7.90
C LEU A 322 -15.96 -11.07 -8.37
N GLY A 323 -15.00 -11.38 -7.48
CA GLY A 323 -13.58 -11.30 -7.80
C GLY A 323 -13.16 -12.37 -8.82
N VAL A 324 -13.64 -13.59 -8.64
CA VAL A 324 -13.32 -14.73 -9.53
C VAL A 324 -13.89 -14.54 -10.92
N GLN A 325 -15.10 -13.98 -11.05
CA GLN A 325 -15.69 -13.64 -12.36
C GLN A 325 -14.89 -12.54 -13.07
N ALA A 326 -14.49 -11.50 -12.35
CA ALA A 326 -13.64 -10.44 -12.89
C ALA A 326 -12.27 -10.98 -13.33
N LEU A 327 -11.66 -11.86 -12.52
CA LEU A 327 -10.41 -12.52 -12.85
C LEU A 327 -10.55 -13.42 -14.08
N SER A 328 -11.58 -14.28 -14.13
CA SER A 328 -11.85 -15.17 -15.27
C SER A 328 -11.99 -14.37 -16.57
N THR A 329 -12.75 -13.28 -16.53
CA THR A 329 -12.93 -12.37 -17.68
C THR A 329 -11.59 -11.79 -18.13
N TYR A 330 -10.81 -11.25 -17.20
CA TYR A 330 -9.50 -10.67 -17.51
C TYR A 330 -8.53 -11.70 -18.10
N ILE A 331 -8.38 -12.88 -17.48
CA ILE A 331 -7.48 -13.92 -17.97
C ILE A 331 -7.87 -14.37 -19.38
N ASN A 332 -9.16 -14.60 -19.62
CA ASN A 332 -9.63 -15.08 -20.92
C ASN A 332 -9.52 -14.04 -22.03
N ASN A 333 -9.64 -12.75 -21.70
CA ASN A 333 -9.58 -11.67 -22.70
C ASN A 333 -8.14 -11.18 -22.96
N GLN A 334 -7.28 -11.20 -21.93
CA GLN A 334 -5.99 -10.49 -21.96
C GLN A 334 -4.76 -11.40 -21.85
N MET A 335 -4.90 -12.61 -21.31
CA MET A 335 -3.75 -13.49 -21.05
C MET A 335 -3.80 -14.80 -21.84
N ARG A 336 -4.97 -15.37 -22.05
CA ARG A 336 -5.14 -16.63 -22.77
C ARG A 336 -5.07 -16.38 -24.27
N GLN A 337 -4.25 -17.16 -24.98
CA GLN A 337 -4.20 -17.17 -26.44
C GLN A 337 -4.85 -18.45 -26.98
N GLY A 338 -6.05 -18.31 -27.57
CA GLY A 338 -6.79 -19.45 -28.12
C GLY A 338 -7.06 -20.55 -27.08
N ASP A 339 -6.65 -21.78 -27.41
CA ASP A 339 -6.80 -22.96 -26.56
C ASP A 339 -5.59 -23.24 -25.66
N GLU A 340 -4.62 -22.32 -25.57
CA GLU A 340 -3.47 -22.51 -24.70
C GLU A 340 -3.86 -22.66 -23.21
N PRO A 341 -3.20 -23.58 -22.49
CA PRO A 341 -3.51 -23.85 -21.09
C PRO A 341 -3.01 -22.72 -20.19
N VAL A 342 -3.82 -22.37 -19.20
CA VAL A 342 -3.38 -21.53 -18.07
C VAL A 342 -3.01 -22.43 -16.91
N THR A 343 -1.87 -22.16 -16.28
CA THR A 343 -1.43 -22.86 -15.06
C THR A 343 -1.83 -22.03 -13.85
N TRP A 344 -2.69 -22.60 -13.00
CA TRP A 344 -3.25 -21.95 -11.82
C TRP A 344 -2.60 -22.50 -10.56
N ILE A 345 -2.20 -21.60 -9.67
CA ILE A 345 -1.83 -21.93 -8.28
C ILE A 345 -2.92 -21.32 -7.41
N MET A 346 -3.69 -22.17 -6.71
CA MET A 346 -4.89 -21.73 -6.01
C MET A 346 -4.90 -22.22 -4.56
N GLY A 347 -5.05 -21.27 -3.64
CA GLY A 347 -5.27 -21.55 -2.22
C GLY A 347 -6.52 -20.84 -1.75
N LEU A 348 -7.42 -21.56 -1.07
CA LEU A 348 -8.71 -21.03 -0.63
C LEU A 348 -8.75 -20.99 0.90
N SER A 349 -9.38 -19.96 1.46
CA SER A 349 -9.59 -19.87 2.91
C SER A 349 -10.84 -20.64 3.33
N ALA A 350 -10.73 -21.38 4.44
CA ALA A 350 -11.85 -22.07 5.05
C ALA A 350 -12.99 -21.11 5.38
N SER A 351 -14.21 -21.53 5.06
CA SER A 351 -15.45 -20.81 5.32
C SER A 351 -16.62 -21.78 5.20
N LYS A 352 -17.66 -21.57 6.03
CA LYS A 352 -18.88 -22.40 6.02
C LYS A 352 -19.81 -22.09 4.84
N THR A 353 -19.70 -20.90 4.26
CA THR A 353 -20.66 -20.38 3.27
C THR A 353 -20.06 -20.17 1.88
N LYS A 354 -18.72 -20.24 1.75
CA LYS A 354 -18.07 -20.04 0.44
C LYS A 354 -18.42 -21.17 -0.55
N PRO A 355 -18.87 -20.83 -1.78
CA PRO A 355 -19.20 -21.82 -2.79
C PRO A 355 -17.93 -22.30 -3.53
N PHE A 356 -17.10 -23.11 -2.87
CA PHE A 356 -15.80 -23.55 -3.40
C PHE A 356 -15.88 -24.17 -4.81
N ALA A 357 -16.87 -25.04 -5.04
CA ALA A 357 -17.10 -25.65 -6.35
C ALA A 357 -17.33 -24.59 -7.42
N SER A 358 -18.24 -23.64 -7.19
CA SER A 358 -18.53 -22.58 -8.16
C SER A 358 -17.35 -21.64 -8.41
N LEU A 359 -16.53 -21.36 -7.38
CA LEU A 359 -15.31 -20.55 -7.55
C LEU A 359 -14.32 -21.24 -8.51
N ILE A 360 -14.07 -22.54 -8.29
CA ILE A 360 -13.13 -23.31 -9.12
C ILE A 360 -13.71 -23.49 -10.53
N GLU A 361 -14.97 -23.92 -10.66
CA GLU A 361 -15.67 -24.13 -11.93
C GLU A 361 -15.70 -22.86 -12.82
N THR A 362 -15.67 -21.67 -12.23
CA THR A 362 -15.66 -20.39 -12.98
C THR A 362 -14.31 -20.11 -13.64
N LEU A 363 -13.22 -20.69 -13.12
CA LEU A 363 -11.86 -20.52 -13.65
C LEU A 363 -11.43 -21.69 -14.53
N VAL A 364 -11.79 -22.91 -14.12
CA VAL A 364 -11.32 -24.16 -14.69
C VAL A 364 -11.75 -24.30 -16.16
N ARG A 365 -10.81 -24.69 -17.03
CA ARG A 365 -11.09 -25.14 -18.40
C ARG A 365 -10.47 -26.52 -18.63
N PRO A 366 -10.97 -27.34 -19.58
CA PRO A 366 -10.49 -28.70 -19.77
C PRO A 366 -8.99 -28.84 -20.05
N GLN A 367 -8.38 -27.83 -20.68
CA GLN A 367 -6.94 -27.77 -20.99
C GLN A 367 -6.07 -27.20 -19.86
N ASP A 368 -6.65 -26.54 -18.87
CA ASP A 368 -5.88 -25.83 -17.85
C ASP A 368 -5.19 -26.77 -16.87
N ARG A 369 -4.22 -26.24 -16.13
CA ARG A 369 -3.43 -26.98 -15.14
C ARG A 369 -3.61 -26.36 -13.77
N PHE A 370 -3.70 -27.17 -12.72
CA PHE A 370 -4.02 -26.69 -11.37
C PHE A 370 -3.07 -27.26 -10.32
N ALA A 371 -2.51 -26.37 -9.52
CA ALA A 371 -1.90 -26.70 -8.24
C ALA A 371 -2.71 -26.06 -7.12
N PHE A 372 -3.34 -26.91 -6.30
CA PHE A 372 -4.02 -26.48 -5.09
C PHE A 372 -3.04 -26.50 -3.92
N VAL A 373 -3.00 -25.42 -3.15
CA VAL A 373 -2.02 -25.21 -2.08
C VAL A 373 -2.68 -24.83 -0.77
N GLU A 374 -1.99 -25.14 0.32
CA GLU A 374 -2.40 -24.88 1.70
C GLU A 374 -1.43 -23.86 2.32
N TYR A 375 -1.90 -22.62 2.44
CA TYR A 375 -1.11 -21.57 3.06
C TYR A 375 -1.10 -21.71 4.60
N GLN A 376 -0.06 -21.20 5.25
CA GLN A 376 0.08 -21.12 6.69
C GLN A 376 -0.66 -19.89 7.24
N PRO A 377 -1.74 -20.07 8.03
CA PRO A 377 -2.46 -18.96 8.63
C PRO A 377 -1.65 -18.35 9.79
N LEU A 378 -1.69 -17.03 9.93
CA LEU A 378 -1.22 -16.38 11.16
C LEU A 378 -2.26 -16.54 12.29
N PRO A 379 -1.89 -16.25 13.56
CA PRO A 379 -2.85 -16.23 14.65
C PRO A 379 -4.09 -15.38 14.31
N ASN A 380 -5.28 -15.95 14.54
CA ASN A 380 -6.59 -15.37 14.27
C ASN A 380 -7.04 -15.31 12.80
N GLU A 381 -6.34 -15.99 11.90
CA GLU A 381 -6.71 -16.09 10.49
C GLU A 381 -7.39 -17.42 10.16
N PRO A 382 -8.23 -17.47 9.10
CA PRO A 382 -8.81 -18.73 8.66
C PRO A 382 -7.73 -19.66 8.11
N SER A 383 -7.79 -20.92 8.51
CA SER A 383 -7.00 -21.99 7.91
C SER A 383 -7.24 -22.08 6.40
N ALA A 384 -6.25 -22.59 5.67
CA ALA A 384 -6.45 -22.99 4.30
C ALA A 384 -7.44 -24.15 4.19
N VAL A 385 -8.17 -24.20 3.08
CA VAL A 385 -8.94 -25.39 2.67
C VAL A 385 -7.94 -26.46 2.24
N PRO A 386 -8.14 -27.74 2.61
CA PRO A 386 -7.29 -28.82 2.16
C PRO A 386 -7.20 -28.87 0.63
N ALA A 387 -5.98 -28.97 0.09
CA ALA A 387 -5.72 -28.95 -1.36
C ALA A 387 -6.51 -30.05 -2.08
N GLN A 388 -6.70 -31.19 -1.42
CA GLN A 388 -7.44 -32.34 -1.94
C GLN A 388 -8.87 -32.00 -2.39
N LEU A 389 -9.57 -31.11 -1.67
CA LEU A 389 -10.93 -30.72 -2.06
C LEU A 389 -10.92 -29.99 -3.42
N GLY A 390 -9.93 -29.14 -3.64
CA GLY A 390 -9.76 -28.45 -4.92
C GLY A 390 -9.45 -29.43 -6.06
N ARG A 391 -8.58 -30.41 -5.79
CA ARG A 391 -8.23 -31.48 -6.75
C ARG A 391 -9.47 -32.25 -7.20
N GLU A 392 -10.27 -32.75 -6.26
CA GLU A 392 -11.51 -33.51 -6.55
C GLU A 392 -12.50 -32.70 -7.42
N ILE A 393 -12.63 -31.40 -7.15
CA ILE A 393 -13.51 -30.53 -7.95
C ILE A 393 -12.94 -30.34 -9.36
N ALA A 394 -11.64 -30.08 -9.49
CA ALA A 394 -10.99 -29.85 -10.77
C ALA A 394 -10.93 -31.11 -11.66
N GLU A 395 -10.75 -32.29 -11.06
CA GLU A 395 -10.76 -33.60 -11.74
C GLU A 395 -12.03 -33.84 -12.55
N SER A 396 -13.15 -33.26 -12.13
CA SER A 396 -14.43 -33.39 -12.83
C SER A 396 -14.50 -32.62 -14.16
N VAL A 397 -13.54 -31.73 -14.44
CA VAL A 397 -13.56 -30.83 -15.61
C VAL A 397 -12.33 -30.95 -16.51
N ILE A 398 -11.15 -31.24 -15.95
CA ILE A 398 -9.91 -31.38 -16.73
C ILE A 398 -9.90 -32.64 -17.61
N SER A 399 -9.05 -32.64 -18.63
CA SER A 399 -8.99 -33.72 -19.62
C SER A 399 -8.09 -34.89 -19.22
N SER A 400 -7.09 -34.64 -18.36
CA SER A 400 -6.07 -35.59 -17.93
C SER A 400 -5.67 -35.32 -16.48
N SER A 401 -5.41 -36.37 -15.70
CA SER A 401 -4.94 -36.27 -14.31
C SER A 401 -3.56 -35.61 -14.20
N GLU A 402 -2.72 -35.67 -15.23
CA GLU A 402 -1.40 -35.02 -15.26
C GLU A 402 -1.47 -33.48 -15.22
N GLN A 403 -2.67 -32.91 -15.42
CA GLN A 403 -2.93 -31.48 -15.33
C GLN A 403 -3.11 -31.00 -13.88
N ILE A 404 -3.24 -31.92 -12.92
CA ILE A 404 -3.32 -31.59 -11.49
C ILE A 404 -1.99 -31.91 -10.82
N TYR A 405 -1.51 -30.97 -10.02
CA TYR A 405 -0.39 -31.18 -9.14
C TYR A 405 -0.82 -31.97 -7.89
N ASP A 406 -0.19 -33.12 -7.68
CA ASP A 406 -0.44 -34.06 -6.60
C ASP A 406 0.63 -34.06 -5.50
N GLY A 407 1.68 -33.24 -5.64
CA GLY A 407 2.79 -33.13 -4.69
C GLY A 407 2.47 -32.36 -3.40
N ASP A 408 3.53 -31.89 -2.73
CA ASP A 408 3.48 -31.13 -1.48
C ASP A 408 2.66 -29.85 -1.67
N PRO A 409 1.58 -29.61 -0.90
CA PRO A 409 0.67 -28.49 -1.12
C PRO A 409 1.24 -27.13 -0.65
N SER A 410 2.55 -26.94 -0.73
CA SER A 410 3.25 -25.70 -0.41
C SER A 410 3.34 -24.77 -1.63
N VAL A 411 3.44 -23.46 -1.37
CA VAL A 411 3.44 -22.45 -2.45
C VAL A 411 4.69 -22.51 -3.30
N ASP A 412 5.84 -22.84 -2.72
CA ASP A 412 7.14 -23.00 -3.37
C ASP A 412 7.17 -24.23 -4.27
N ALA A 413 6.76 -25.40 -3.76
CA ALA A 413 6.72 -26.62 -4.57
C ALA A 413 5.72 -26.52 -5.73
N ALA A 414 4.54 -25.94 -5.49
CA ALA A 414 3.57 -25.65 -6.54
C ALA A 414 4.08 -24.64 -7.57
N MET A 415 4.83 -23.62 -7.14
CA MET A 415 5.43 -22.64 -8.06
C MET A 415 6.48 -23.28 -8.96
N GLN A 416 7.33 -24.15 -8.41
CA GLN A 416 8.32 -24.90 -9.16
C GLN A 416 7.65 -25.75 -10.25
N TRP A 417 6.67 -26.57 -9.86
CA TRP A 417 5.89 -27.40 -10.78
C TRP A 417 5.18 -26.56 -11.85
N ALA A 418 4.58 -25.43 -11.45
CA ALA A 418 3.87 -24.56 -12.38
C ALA A 418 4.81 -23.98 -13.44
N CYS A 419 6.02 -23.59 -13.05
CA CYS A 419 7.05 -23.10 -13.95
C CYS A 419 7.57 -24.20 -14.90
N GLU A 420 7.72 -25.44 -14.42
CA GLU A 420 8.10 -26.58 -15.26
C GLU A 420 7.04 -26.89 -16.31
N LYS A 421 5.75 -26.87 -15.93
CA LYS A 421 4.64 -27.15 -16.86
C LYS A 421 4.38 -26.01 -17.84
N ALA A 422 4.41 -24.77 -17.36
CA ALA A 422 4.15 -23.59 -18.20
C ALA A 422 5.37 -23.17 -19.05
N GLY A 423 6.56 -23.62 -18.68
CA GLY A 423 7.81 -23.13 -19.27
C GLY A 423 8.02 -21.64 -19.02
N ASN A 424 8.84 -20.99 -19.87
CA ASN A 424 9.13 -19.56 -19.71
C ASN A 424 8.01 -18.64 -20.23
N GLU A 425 7.18 -19.08 -21.17
CA GLU A 425 6.19 -18.19 -21.82
C GLU A 425 4.75 -18.45 -21.37
N GLY A 426 4.42 -19.67 -20.91
CA GLY A 426 3.05 -20.02 -20.54
C GLY A 426 2.51 -19.16 -19.39
N PRO A 427 1.19 -18.85 -19.38
CA PRO A 427 0.60 -18.02 -18.34
C PRO A 427 0.48 -18.79 -17.01
N ILE A 428 1.00 -18.18 -15.94
CA ILE A 428 0.88 -18.67 -14.56
C ILE A 428 0.08 -17.65 -13.74
N VAL A 429 -0.94 -18.11 -13.03
CA VAL A 429 -1.83 -17.27 -12.21
C VAL A 429 -1.90 -17.80 -10.78
N VAL A 430 -1.56 -16.96 -9.79
CA VAL A 430 -1.77 -17.25 -8.36
C VAL A 430 -3.03 -16.54 -7.87
N THR A 431 -3.96 -17.30 -7.27
CA THR A 431 -5.25 -16.76 -6.82
C THR A 431 -5.90 -17.53 -5.67
N GLY A 432 -7.11 -17.14 -5.27
CA GLY A 432 -7.98 -17.83 -4.32
C GLY A 432 -7.98 -17.23 -2.92
N SER A 433 -6.89 -16.59 -2.49
CA SER A 433 -6.77 -16.05 -1.13
C SER A 433 -5.70 -14.95 -1.03
N LEU A 434 -6.01 -13.90 -0.28
CA LEU A 434 -5.02 -12.88 0.10
C LEU A 434 -3.96 -13.42 1.09
N TYR A 435 -4.30 -14.45 1.88
CA TYR A 435 -3.35 -15.08 2.80
C TYR A 435 -2.31 -15.91 2.05
N LEU A 436 -2.71 -16.60 0.99
CA LEU A 436 -1.77 -17.26 0.07
C LEU A 436 -0.82 -16.24 -0.56
N ILE A 437 -1.36 -15.12 -1.05
CA ILE A 437 -0.54 -14.07 -1.68
C ILE A 437 0.45 -13.48 -0.70
N ARG A 438 0.05 -13.28 0.56
CA ARG A 438 0.97 -12.84 1.61
C ARG A 438 2.10 -13.86 1.79
N GLU A 439 1.79 -15.15 1.90
CA GLU A 439 2.81 -16.18 2.04
C GLU A 439 3.77 -16.16 0.85
N LEU A 440 3.25 -16.15 -0.37
CA LEU A 440 4.01 -16.05 -1.61
C LEU A 440 4.95 -14.84 -1.62
N TYR A 441 4.50 -13.68 -1.15
CA TYR A 441 5.32 -12.48 -1.09
C TYR A 441 6.43 -12.53 -0.03
N ASN A 442 6.33 -13.43 0.95
CA ASN A 442 7.35 -13.65 1.96
C ASN A 442 8.23 -14.88 1.66
N THR A 443 7.93 -15.64 0.60
CA THR A 443 8.76 -16.74 0.12
C THR A 443 10.09 -16.23 -0.43
N GLU A 444 11.19 -16.89 -0.06
CA GLU A 444 12.52 -16.55 -0.55
C GLU A 444 12.61 -16.69 -2.09
N GLY A 445 13.32 -15.78 -2.75
CA GLY A 445 13.45 -15.77 -4.21
C GLY A 445 12.24 -15.22 -4.99
N VAL A 446 11.17 -14.79 -4.30
CA VAL A 446 10.04 -14.07 -4.89
C VAL A 446 10.26 -12.56 -4.79
N HIS A 447 10.23 -11.88 -5.95
CA HIS A 447 10.46 -10.44 -6.04
C HIS A 447 9.25 -9.72 -6.60
N THR A 448 8.68 -8.82 -5.81
CA THR A 448 7.60 -7.96 -6.28
C THR A 448 8.17 -6.76 -7.06
N ARG A 449 7.45 -6.29 -8.09
CA ARG A 449 7.87 -5.08 -8.84
C ARG A 449 7.93 -3.82 -7.99
N ARG A 450 7.18 -3.81 -6.88
CA ARG A 450 7.05 -2.64 -6.02
C ARG A 450 8.03 -2.69 -4.87
N LYS A 451 9.02 -1.80 -4.93
CA LYS A 451 9.86 -1.50 -3.78
C LYS A 451 9.12 -0.57 -2.83
N PHE A 452 8.78 -1.10 -1.67
CA PHE A 452 8.14 -0.33 -0.62
C PHE A 452 9.14 0.59 0.06
N LYS A 453 8.82 1.89 0.08
CA LYS A 453 9.65 2.88 0.77
C LYS A 453 9.20 3.01 2.21
N THR A 454 10.14 2.91 3.14
CA THR A 454 9.92 3.20 4.56
C THR A 454 10.34 4.65 4.85
N MET A 455 9.63 5.29 5.78
CA MET A 455 9.98 6.60 6.28
C MET A 455 11.34 6.55 6.97
N ARG A 456 12.16 7.57 6.75
CA ARG A 456 13.45 7.68 7.43
C ARG A 456 13.26 7.95 8.92
N PRO A 457 14.23 7.54 9.77
CA PRO A 457 14.11 7.77 11.20
C PRO A 457 14.02 9.26 11.58
N GLY A 458 13.07 9.59 12.46
CA GLY A 458 12.77 10.96 12.92
C GLY A 458 13.45 11.38 14.23
N ARG A 459 13.08 12.56 14.74
CA ARG A 459 13.68 13.15 15.96
C ARG A 459 13.38 12.35 17.24
N SER A 460 12.18 11.77 17.37
CA SER A 460 11.81 10.90 18.48
C SER A 460 12.68 9.65 18.51
N GLN A 461 12.98 9.08 17.35
CA GLN A 461 13.85 7.91 17.22
C GLN A 461 15.30 8.27 17.53
N LEU A 462 15.79 9.43 17.08
CA LEU A 462 17.11 9.91 17.47
C LEU A 462 17.24 9.98 19.00
N TRP A 463 16.26 10.57 19.68
CA TRP A 463 16.24 10.62 21.14
C TRP A 463 16.21 9.23 21.78
N TYR A 464 15.34 8.34 21.28
CA TYR A 464 15.26 6.95 21.75
C TYR A 464 16.61 6.23 21.66
N TYR A 465 17.30 6.30 20.52
CA TYR A 465 18.62 5.69 20.37
C TYR A 465 19.68 6.33 21.25
N THR A 466 19.60 7.65 21.49
CA THR A 466 20.49 8.32 22.43
C THR A 466 20.28 7.79 23.85
N GLN A 467 19.04 7.56 24.27
CA GLN A 467 18.75 6.93 25.57
C GLN A 467 19.19 5.46 25.60
N LEU A 468 18.90 4.70 24.55
CA LEU A 468 19.24 3.28 24.48
C LEU A 468 20.75 3.07 24.55
N ALA A 469 21.52 3.89 23.81
CA ALA A 469 22.97 3.89 23.82
C ALA A 469 23.60 4.29 25.17
N GLN A 470 22.83 4.92 26.06
CA GLN A 470 23.25 5.19 27.44
C GLN A 470 23.05 3.97 28.35
N THR A 471 22.10 3.09 28.02
CA THR A 471 21.76 1.91 28.84
C THR A 471 22.46 0.63 28.39
N ARG A 472 22.76 0.49 27.09
CA ARG A 472 23.47 -0.66 26.52
C ARG A 472 24.11 -0.29 25.18
N GLU A 473 25.02 -1.14 24.71
CA GLU A 473 25.51 -1.06 23.34
C GLU A 473 24.38 -1.30 22.34
N LEU A 474 24.42 -0.54 21.23
CA LEU A 474 23.46 -0.67 20.13
C LEU A 474 23.85 -1.87 19.25
N THR A 475 22.87 -2.64 18.81
CA THR A 475 23.08 -3.65 17.75
C THR A 475 23.53 -3.00 16.44
N GLU A 476 24.08 -3.76 15.50
CA GLU A 476 24.50 -3.21 14.21
C GLU A 476 23.36 -2.51 13.46
N GLU A 477 22.16 -3.07 13.51
CA GLU A 477 20.96 -2.47 12.93
C GLU A 477 20.58 -1.17 13.64
N GLU A 478 20.60 -1.16 14.98
CA GLU A 478 20.35 0.03 15.80
C GLU A 478 21.36 1.14 15.54
N ALA A 479 22.64 0.81 15.44
CA ALA A 479 23.69 1.76 15.12
C ALA A 479 23.52 2.34 13.71
N ARG A 480 23.12 1.50 12.73
CA ARG A 480 22.79 1.93 11.36
C ARG A 480 21.62 2.90 11.36
N GLU A 481 20.53 2.57 12.05
CA GLU A 481 19.35 3.42 12.15
C GLU A 481 19.62 4.70 12.96
N PHE A 482 20.41 4.63 14.03
CA PHE A 482 20.85 5.80 14.79
C PHE A 482 21.68 6.76 13.94
N LYS A 483 22.63 6.24 13.14
CA LYS A 483 23.41 7.03 12.18
C LYS A 483 22.51 7.67 11.12
N GLN A 484 21.51 6.94 10.63
CA GLN A 484 20.50 7.50 9.72
C GLN A 484 19.68 8.60 10.40
N ALA A 485 19.16 8.37 11.61
CA ALA A 485 18.42 9.36 12.38
C ALA A 485 19.25 10.64 12.59
N ARG A 486 20.52 10.50 12.94
CA ARG A 486 21.45 11.62 13.17
C ARG A 486 21.75 12.41 11.90
N ARG A 487 21.89 11.74 10.75
CA ARG A 487 22.08 12.40 9.44
C ARG A 487 20.82 13.14 8.97
N HIS A 488 19.65 12.61 9.29
CA HIS A 488 18.38 13.05 8.72
C HIS A 488 17.49 13.84 9.68
N TRP A 489 17.90 14.09 10.92
CA TRP A 489 17.05 14.79 11.90
C TRP A 489 16.62 16.18 11.43
N ARG A 490 17.45 16.86 10.61
CA ARG A 490 17.13 18.14 9.97
C ARG A 490 16.19 18.02 8.76
N LEU A 491 16.06 16.82 8.18
CA LEU A 491 15.21 16.48 7.03
C LEU A 491 13.90 15.79 7.45
N ASN A 492 13.59 15.80 8.75
CA ASN A 492 12.31 15.32 9.27
C ASN A 492 11.17 15.94 8.45
N PRO A 493 10.18 15.16 7.98
CA PRO A 493 9.07 15.67 7.16
C PRO A 493 8.29 16.82 7.82
N ILE A 494 8.38 16.98 9.15
CA ILE A 494 7.80 18.13 9.87
C ILE A 494 8.54 19.46 9.56
N ARG A 495 9.74 19.42 8.98
CA ARG A 495 10.60 20.59 8.69
C ARG A 495 11.25 20.57 7.30
N SER A 496 10.78 19.74 6.36
CA SER A 496 11.22 19.88 4.97
C SER A 496 10.71 21.21 4.42
N PRO A 497 11.51 22.03 3.72
CA PRO A 497 11.02 23.23 3.03
C PRO A 497 9.91 22.94 2.00
N ALA A 498 9.78 21.68 1.56
CA ALA A 498 8.69 21.21 0.72
C ALA A 498 7.40 20.82 1.50
N LEU A 499 7.44 20.85 2.83
CA LEU A 499 6.36 20.39 3.74
C LEU A 499 6.00 21.39 4.84
N VAL A 500 6.68 22.55 4.90
CA VAL A 500 6.31 23.69 5.76
C VAL A 500 5.72 24.75 4.84
N THR A 501 4.40 24.75 4.69
CA THR A 501 3.67 25.98 4.37
C THR A 501 3.39 26.64 5.71
N ASP A 502 4.05 27.76 5.98
CA ASP A 502 3.62 28.65 7.04
C ASP A 502 2.25 29.19 6.61
N ASP A 503 1.19 28.99 7.40
CA ASP A 503 -0.19 29.42 7.07
C ASP A 503 -0.35 30.96 6.99
N GLN A 504 0.76 31.70 7.02
CA GLN A 504 0.85 33.16 6.94
C GLN A 504 1.62 33.66 5.69
N GLU A 505 2.23 32.78 4.89
CA GLU A 505 2.87 33.18 3.61
C GLU A 505 2.08 32.62 2.41
N PRO A 506 1.85 33.44 1.36
CA PRO A 506 1.24 32.93 0.13
C PRO A 506 2.06 31.76 -0.43
N PRO A 507 1.43 30.81 -1.15
CA PRO A 507 2.10 29.63 -1.65
C PRO A 507 3.37 30.04 -2.39
N ARG A 508 4.52 29.51 -1.96
CA ARG A 508 5.79 29.75 -2.63
C ARG A 508 5.67 29.18 -4.04
N THR A 509 5.41 30.07 -4.99
CA THR A 509 5.60 29.80 -6.41
C THR A 509 7.01 29.28 -6.57
N SER A 510 7.16 28.12 -7.24
CA SER A 510 8.50 27.67 -7.64
C SER A 510 9.21 28.86 -8.31
N PRO A 511 10.46 29.16 -7.95
CA PRO A 511 11.17 30.28 -8.53
C PRO A 511 11.07 30.15 -10.04
N VAL A 512 10.60 31.22 -10.70
CA VAL A 512 10.46 31.25 -12.15
C VAL A 512 11.86 31.01 -12.72
N VAL A 513 12.12 29.78 -13.16
CA VAL A 513 13.38 29.41 -13.79
C VAL A 513 13.48 30.22 -15.08
N SER A 514 14.55 31.01 -15.23
CA SER A 514 14.72 31.85 -16.42
C SER A 514 14.68 30.98 -17.68
N PRO A 515 14.20 31.52 -18.82
CA PRO A 515 14.21 30.79 -20.09
C PRO A 515 15.59 30.20 -20.43
N GLU A 516 16.65 30.94 -20.11
CA GLU A 516 18.05 30.51 -20.26
C GLU A 516 18.37 29.28 -19.40
N THR A 517 18.01 29.29 -18.12
CA THR A 517 18.26 28.13 -17.24
C THR A 517 17.45 26.91 -17.66
N LYS A 518 16.21 27.10 -18.15
CA LYS A 518 15.41 26.00 -18.72
C LYS A 518 16.07 25.40 -19.95
N GLU A 519 16.67 26.21 -20.81
CA GLU A 519 17.38 25.71 -21.99
C GLU A 519 18.62 24.90 -21.62
N VAL A 520 19.41 25.37 -20.64
CA VAL A 520 20.58 24.63 -20.16
C VAL A 520 20.17 23.31 -19.48
N GLN A 521 19.06 23.30 -18.72
CA GLN A 521 18.48 22.07 -18.16
C GLN A 521 18.01 21.09 -19.25
N ARG A 522 17.36 21.59 -20.30
CA ARG A 522 16.92 20.79 -21.44
C ARG A 522 18.11 20.18 -22.17
N ARG A 523 19.16 20.94 -22.40
CA ARG A 523 20.42 20.48 -23.01
C ARG A 523 21.10 19.42 -22.13
N ALA A 524 21.20 19.65 -20.82
CA ALA A 524 21.75 18.66 -19.89
C ALA A 524 20.95 17.34 -19.93
N ALA A 525 19.63 17.40 -19.82
CA ALA A 525 18.77 16.21 -19.89
C ALA A 525 18.88 15.47 -21.23
N TYR A 526 18.99 16.21 -22.34
CA TYR A 526 19.22 15.62 -23.67
C TYR A 526 20.53 14.84 -23.73
N HIS A 527 21.65 15.45 -23.35
CA HIS A 527 22.95 14.78 -23.42
C HIS A 527 23.07 13.61 -22.42
N GLN A 528 22.44 13.69 -21.24
CA GLN A 528 22.36 12.57 -20.31
C GLN A 528 21.61 11.38 -20.92
N ASN A 529 20.42 11.62 -21.48
CA ASN A 529 19.63 10.56 -22.11
C ASN A 529 20.35 9.92 -23.31
N GLN A 530 21.10 10.69 -24.09
CA GLN A 530 21.89 10.14 -25.20
C GLN A 530 23.06 9.29 -24.70
N ALA A 531 23.79 9.76 -23.68
CA ALA A 531 24.87 8.98 -23.06
C ALA A 531 24.37 7.65 -22.48
N ASP A 532 23.21 7.65 -21.82
CA ASP A 532 22.61 6.42 -21.27
C ASP A 532 22.19 5.44 -22.38
N ARG A 533 21.70 5.95 -23.52
CA ARG A 533 21.36 5.11 -24.69
C ARG A 533 22.59 4.48 -25.34
N TYR A 534 23.67 5.23 -25.48
CA TYR A 534 24.93 4.67 -25.99
C TYR A 534 25.51 3.64 -25.01
N ALA A 535 25.40 3.88 -23.68
CA ALA A 535 25.81 2.91 -22.66
C ALA A 535 25.08 1.57 -22.82
N GLN A 536 23.75 1.62 -22.99
CA GLN A 536 22.92 0.44 -23.20
C GLN A 536 23.27 -0.29 -24.51
N ALA A 537 23.53 0.45 -25.59
CA ALA A 537 23.93 -0.14 -26.86
C ALA A 537 25.29 -0.86 -26.76
N ILE A 538 26.26 -0.26 -26.06
CA ILE A 538 27.58 -0.88 -25.80
C ILE A 538 27.40 -2.15 -24.98
N GLU A 539 26.64 -2.09 -23.88
CA GLU A 539 26.37 -3.24 -23.00
C GLU A 539 25.69 -4.39 -23.76
N CYS A 540 24.72 -4.11 -24.63
CA CYS A 540 24.09 -5.13 -25.48
C CYS A 540 25.10 -5.81 -26.43
N ILE A 541 25.95 -5.02 -27.11
CA ILE A 541 26.94 -5.58 -28.05
C ILE A 541 28.02 -6.39 -27.32
N GLU A 542 28.46 -5.93 -26.14
CA GLU A 542 29.41 -6.64 -25.30
C GLU A 542 28.84 -7.97 -24.79
N LEU A 543 27.57 -7.98 -24.36
CA LEU A 543 26.87 -9.20 -23.93
C LEU A 543 26.66 -10.19 -25.09
N ASP A 544 26.30 -9.71 -26.28
CA ASP A 544 26.17 -10.56 -27.48
C ASP A 544 27.52 -11.15 -27.92
N THR A 545 28.61 -10.41 -27.69
CA THR A 545 29.97 -10.86 -27.99
C THR A 545 30.48 -11.86 -26.93
N ALA A 546 30.14 -11.66 -25.66
CA ALA A 546 30.54 -12.52 -24.54
C ALA A 546 29.76 -13.85 -24.48
N ASN A 547 28.49 -13.86 -24.87
CA ASN A 547 27.63 -15.04 -24.79
C ASN A 547 27.72 -15.95 -26.03
N GLY A 548 28.39 -15.51 -27.10
CA GLY A 548 28.40 -16.20 -28.39
C GLY A 548 27.03 -16.13 -29.09
N LEU A 549 27.01 -15.71 -30.36
CA LEU A 549 25.74 -15.53 -31.07
C LEU A 549 24.87 -16.81 -31.07
N PRO A 550 23.56 -16.71 -30.79
CA PRO A 550 22.65 -17.84 -30.92
C PRO A 550 22.52 -18.26 -32.40
N SER A 551 22.80 -19.53 -32.67
CA SER A 551 22.63 -20.17 -33.97
C SER A 551 21.17 -20.14 -34.43
N ARG A 552 20.87 -19.24 -35.38
CA ARG A 552 19.81 -19.45 -36.37
C ARG A 552 20.42 -19.25 -37.76
N ASN A 553 20.64 -20.37 -38.47
CA ASN A 553 20.91 -20.49 -39.91
C ASN A 553 21.49 -19.24 -40.61
N THR A 554 22.72 -18.85 -40.27
CA THR A 554 23.60 -18.09 -41.17
C THR A 554 25.05 -18.40 -40.82
N ALA A 555 25.90 -18.55 -41.84
CA ALA A 555 27.31 -18.91 -41.71
C ALA A 555 28.06 -17.99 -40.72
N ALA A 556 29.02 -18.57 -40.00
CA ALA A 556 29.89 -17.84 -39.07
C ALA A 556 30.45 -16.56 -39.75
N PRO A 557 30.34 -15.39 -39.10
CA PRO A 557 30.81 -14.14 -39.70
C PRO A 557 32.31 -14.23 -39.98
N SER A 558 32.69 -13.84 -41.19
CA SER A 558 34.10 -13.72 -41.62
C SER A 558 34.90 -12.84 -40.65
N SER A 559 36.22 -13.02 -40.58
CA SER A 559 37.12 -12.21 -39.75
C SER A 559 36.94 -10.70 -39.95
N SER A 560 36.47 -10.24 -41.12
CA SER A 560 36.17 -8.83 -41.37
C SER A 560 34.94 -8.30 -40.62
N LYS A 561 33.89 -9.12 -40.40
CA LYS A 561 32.68 -8.68 -39.67
C LYS A 561 32.91 -8.48 -38.17
N ARG A 562 33.84 -9.22 -37.56
CA ARG A 562 34.23 -8.99 -36.15
C ARG A 562 35.03 -7.69 -35.99
N VAL A 563 35.89 -7.36 -36.96
CA VAL A 563 36.64 -6.11 -36.98
C VAL A 563 35.69 -4.91 -37.12
N ASP A 564 34.65 -5.04 -37.95
CA ASP A 564 33.63 -4.00 -38.18
C ASP A 564 32.77 -3.74 -36.93
N MET A 565 32.40 -4.80 -36.19
CA MET A 565 31.68 -4.64 -34.90
C MET A 565 32.53 -3.99 -33.81
N LEU A 566 33.83 -4.30 -33.72
CA LEU A 566 34.73 -3.66 -32.76
C LEU A 566 34.92 -2.17 -33.07
N GLN A 567 35.05 -1.82 -34.35
CA GLN A 567 35.08 -0.41 -34.80
C GLN A 567 33.77 0.31 -34.50
N THR A 568 32.64 -0.39 -34.57
CA THR A 568 31.32 0.15 -34.22
C THR A 568 31.20 0.44 -32.72
N VAL A 569 31.73 -0.44 -31.85
CA VAL A 569 31.73 -0.24 -30.39
C VAL A 569 32.63 0.92 -29.99
N GLU A 570 33.82 1.05 -30.58
CA GLU A 570 34.72 2.19 -30.34
C GLU A 570 34.06 3.53 -30.69
N GLU A 571 33.32 3.60 -31.81
CA GLU A 571 32.57 4.80 -32.19
C GLU A 571 31.42 5.10 -31.22
N LEU A 572 30.74 4.08 -30.70
CA LEU A 572 29.69 4.26 -29.68
C LEU A 572 30.27 4.78 -28.36
N ILE A 573 31.41 4.25 -27.92
CA ILE A 573 32.14 4.73 -26.73
C ILE A 573 32.55 6.19 -26.92
N ARG A 574 33.06 6.53 -28.11
CA ARG A 574 33.45 7.91 -28.45
C ARG A 574 32.25 8.87 -28.34
N ARG A 575 31.10 8.51 -28.93
CA ARG A 575 29.87 9.31 -28.87
C ARG A 575 29.30 9.41 -27.47
N GLN A 576 29.33 8.31 -26.70
CA GLN A 576 28.95 8.33 -25.29
C GLN A 576 29.79 9.34 -24.50
N GLY A 577 31.11 9.34 -24.72
CA GLY A 577 32.06 10.27 -24.11
C GLY A 577 31.75 11.73 -24.46
N GLU A 578 31.44 12.04 -25.73
CA GLU A 578 31.04 13.38 -26.17
C GLU A 578 29.76 13.86 -25.47
N HIS A 579 28.74 13.00 -25.35
CA HIS A 579 27.50 13.33 -24.65
C HIS A 579 27.72 13.50 -23.13
N LEU A 580 28.58 12.68 -22.51
CA LEU A 580 28.94 12.87 -21.10
C LEU A 580 29.69 14.19 -20.87
N ALA A 581 30.61 14.56 -21.75
CA ALA A 581 31.33 15.83 -21.68
C ALA A 581 30.37 17.03 -21.85
N ALA A 582 29.45 16.96 -22.81
CA ALA A 582 28.44 17.99 -23.04
C ALA A 582 27.43 18.11 -21.89
N TYR A 583 27.04 16.98 -21.28
CA TYR A 583 26.25 16.97 -20.05
C TYR A 583 27.00 17.63 -18.89
N GLN A 584 28.27 17.29 -18.69
CA GLN A 584 29.09 17.90 -17.65
C GLN A 584 29.26 19.42 -17.86
N ALA A 585 29.44 19.87 -19.10
CA ALA A 585 29.51 21.29 -19.45
C ALA A 585 28.18 22.02 -19.15
N ALA A 586 27.04 21.44 -19.53
CA ALA A 586 25.73 22.01 -19.23
C ALA A 586 25.44 22.03 -17.72
N MET A 587 25.82 20.97 -17.00
CA MET A 587 25.74 20.93 -15.53
C MET A 587 26.68 21.92 -14.86
N HIS A 588 27.84 22.20 -15.47
CA HIS A 588 28.79 23.21 -14.99
C HIS A 588 28.19 24.62 -15.12
N GLU A 589 27.55 24.92 -16.25
CA GLU A 589 26.81 26.16 -16.47
C GLU A 589 25.65 26.34 -15.49
N LEU A 590 24.87 25.28 -15.23
CA LEU A 590 23.79 25.29 -14.22
C LEU A 590 24.28 25.52 -12.80
N ARG A 591 25.49 25.07 -12.48
CA ARG A 591 26.06 25.18 -11.13
C ARG A 591 26.69 26.54 -10.87
N GLY A 592 26.88 27.38 -11.89
CA GLY A 592 27.32 28.78 -11.74
C GLY A 592 28.74 28.97 -11.18
N TYR A 593 29.61 27.96 -11.24
CA TYR A 593 30.97 28.07 -10.70
C TYR A 593 31.95 28.62 -11.76
N LYS A 594 32.77 29.60 -11.36
CA LYS A 594 33.97 29.98 -12.12
C LYS A 594 35.00 28.86 -12.04
N VAL A 595 35.64 28.53 -13.17
CA VAL A 595 36.71 27.53 -13.27
C VAL A 595 37.79 27.87 -12.23
N ALA A 596 38.05 26.94 -11.30
CA ALA A 596 39.22 27.04 -10.44
C ALA A 596 40.45 26.78 -11.33
N VAL A 597 41.21 27.84 -11.61
CA VAL A 597 42.52 27.73 -12.28
C VAL A 597 43.44 26.86 -11.40
N PRO A 598 44.35 26.04 -11.98
CA PRO A 598 45.18 25.09 -11.23
C PRO A 598 45.94 25.69 -10.03
N GLU A 599 46.25 26.98 -10.09
CA GLU A 599 46.92 27.76 -9.05
C GLU A 599 46.06 27.97 -7.77
N MET A 600 44.74 27.76 -7.85
CA MET A 600 43.81 27.95 -6.73
C MET A 600 43.70 26.74 -5.78
N LYS A 601 44.47 25.67 -6.03
CA LYS A 601 44.47 24.42 -5.23
C LYS A 601 44.83 24.64 -3.75
N PHE A 602 45.49 25.75 -3.42
CA PHE A 602 45.93 26.11 -2.07
C PHE A 602 45.09 27.21 -1.40
N MET A 603 43.98 27.64 -2.03
CA MET A 603 43.12 28.69 -1.49
C MET A 603 41.91 28.09 -0.74
N SER A 604 41.51 28.75 0.36
CA SER A 604 40.36 28.30 1.15
C SER A 604 39.04 28.59 0.41
N TYR A 605 38.01 27.79 0.69
CA TYR A 605 36.68 27.92 0.08
C TYR A 605 36.11 29.36 0.13
N ALA A 606 36.34 30.07 1.24
CA ALA A 606 35.92 31.46 1.42
C ALA A 606 36.67 32.47 0.52
N LYS A 607 37.92 32.16 0.14
CA LYS A 607 38.70 32.98 -0.81
C LYS A 607 38.30 32.72 -2.27
N ILE A 608 37.87 31.50 -2.60
CA ILE A 608 37.48 31.12 -3.97
C ILE A 608 36.06 31.61 -4.31
N TYR A 609 35.13 31.51 -3.35
CA TYR A 609 33.69 31.73 -3.62
C TYR A 609 33.09 32.97 -2.92
N GLY A 610 33.88 33.70 -2.13
CA GLY A 610 33.39 34.78 -1.27
C GLY A 610 32.54 34.24 -0.10
N ARG A 611 32.40 35.03 0.96
CA ARG A 611 31.45 34.73 2.04
C ARG A 611 30.07 35.30 1.68
N PRO A 612 28.98 34.52 1.75
CA PRO A 612 27.64 35.07 1.59
C PRO A 612 27.38 36.11 2.70
N PRO A 613 26.67 37.21 2.40
CA PRO A 613 26.38 38.24 3.41
C PRO A 613 25.58 37.59 4.55
N GLY A 614 26.14 37.65 5.76
CA GLY A 614 25.43 37.21 6.96
C GLY A 614 24.20 38.10 7.21
N PRO A 615 23.19 37.60 7.94
CA PRO A 615 22.03 38.41 8.30
C PRO A 615 22.47 39.68 9.04
N PRO A 616 21.79 40.82 8.84
CA PRO A 616 22.19 42.10 9.44
C PRO A 616 22.29 41.95 10.96
N ARG A 617 23.44 42.35 11.53
CA ARG A 617 23.67 42.37 12.97
C ARG A 617 22.58 43.21 13.63
N ARG A 618 21.79 42.61 14.53
CA ARG A 618 20.87 43.35 15.41
C ARG A 618 21.67 44.42 16.16
N LYS A 619 21.21 45.68 16.09
CA LYS A 619 21.77 46.78 16.90
C LYS A 619 21.74 46.37 18.38
N PRO A 620 22.82 46.59 19.15
CA PRO A 620 22.79 46.33 20.58
C PRO A 620 21.74 47.23 21.25
N ARG A 621 20.96 46.66 22.18
CA ARG A 621 20.03 47.43 23.02
C ARG A 621 20.82 48.43 23.86
N PRO A 622 20.34 49.67 24.07
CA PRO A 622 20.97 50.61 24.97
C PRO A 622 20.95 50.06 26.41
N THR A 623 22.12 50.10 27.05
CA THR A 623 22.31 49.81 28.48
C THR A 623 21.59 50.85 29.32
N LEU A 624 20.83 50.40 30.32
CA LEU A 624 20.24 51.26 31.35
C LEU A 624 21.35 51.95 32.16
N PRO A 625 21.16 53.20 32.64
CA PRO A 625 22.17 53.89 33.43
C PRO A 625 22.38 53.20 34.78
N GLN A 626 23.65 53.03 35.13
CA GLN A 626 24.08 52.82 36.51
C GLN A 626 23.90 54.14 37.26
N ASP A 627 23.18 54.10 38.39
CA ASP A 627 23.50 54.77 39.66
C ASP A 627 22.22 55.02 40.48
N ALA A 628 22.04 54.22 41.52
CA ALA A 628 21.45 54.62 42.80
C ALA A 628 21.67 53.47 43.80
N GLU A 629 22.63 53.68 44.70
CA GLU A 629 22.92 52.86 45.87
C GLU A 629 21.72 52.82 46.82
N GLY A 630 21.52 51.68 47.50
CA GLY A 630 20.50 51.53 48.54
C GLY A 630 20.34 50.09 49.00
N GLU A 631 20.91 49.79 50.16
CA GLU A 631 20.96 48.51 50.87
C GLU A 631 19.60 47.81 51.06
N ALA A 632 19.59 46.47 51.02
CA ALA A 632 19.30 45.60 52.16
C ALA A 632 18.62 44.27 51.79
N ASN A 633 19.20 43.22 52.38
CA ASN A 633 18.61 41.93 52.79
C ASN A 633 18.29 40.84 51.75
N ALA A 634 19.11 39.79 51.87
CA ALA A 634 18.92 38.47 51.32
C ALA A 634 17.98 37.62 52.19
N GLU A 635 17.07 36.90 51.55
CA GLU A 635 16.52 35.64 52.07
C GLU A 635 16.48 34.58 50.96
N PRO A 636 16.85 33.32 51.23
CA PRO A 636 16.93 32.25 50.24
C PRO A 636 15.60 31.50 50.05
N ARG A 637 15.39 31.02 48.82
CA ARG A 637 14.22 30.26 48.36
C ARG A 637 14.03 28.93 49.11
N PRO A 638 12.79 28.51 49.44
CA PRO A 638 12.53 27.21 50.05
C PRO A 638 12.38 26.09 49.02
N GLN A 639 12.93 24.92 49.38
CA GLN A 639 12.74 23.63 48.74
C GLN A 639 11.33 23.08 49.06
N PHE A 640 10.63 22.54 48.06
CA PHE A 640 9.38 21.80 48.26
C PHE A 640 9.66 20.31 48.52
N GLN A 641 9.30 19.85 49.71
CA GLN A 641 9.20 18.43 50.08
C GLN A 641 7.78 17.88 49.83
N SER A 642 7.76 16.57 49.60
CA SER A 642 6.62 15.70 49.27
C SER A 642 5.52 15.67 50.32
N VAL A 643 4.27 15.63 49.85
CA VAL A 643 3.06 15.46 50.66
C VAL A 643 2.68 13.98 50.70
N ASP A 644 2.89 13.36 51.85
CA ASP A 644 2.18 12.16 52.31
C ASP A 644 1.87 12.37 53.80
N GLU A 645 0.73 11.83 54.25
CA GLU A 645 0.22 11.80 55.64
C GLU A 645 -0.48 13.05 56.19
N ALA A 646 -1.81 13.12 55.96
CA ALA A 646 -2.75 13.68 56.96
C ALA A 646 -4.20 13.22 56.67
N ARG A 647 -4.50 11.94 56.97
CA ARG A 647 -5.87 11.49 57.24
C ARG A 647 -5.84 10.71 58.55
N ARG A 648 -6.09 11.41 59.66
CA ARG A 648 -6.70 10.87 60.88
C ARG A 648 -6.97 12.00 61.86
N ASN A 649 -8.16 11.92 62.44
CA ASN A 649 -8.62 12.59 63.67
C ASN A 649 -9.11 14.03 63.55
N GLU A 650 -10.38 14.19 63.16
CA GLU A 650 -11.29 15.02 63.94
C GLU A 650 -12.61 14.26 64.15
N SER A 651 -12.82 13.86 65.39
CA SER A 651 -14.08 13.35 65.94
C SER A 651 -14.61 14.40 66.92
N GLY A 652 -15.88 14.79 66.84
CA GLY A 652 -16.51 15.41 68.02
C GLY A 652 -17.71 16.35 67.85
N SER A 653 -18.88 15.78 67.51
CA SER A 653 -20.13 15.90 68.28
C SER A 653 -21.05 17.15 68.20
N LYS A 654 -22.36 16.82 68.23
CA LYS A 654 -23.60 17.59 68.53
C LYS A 654 -24.13 18.44 67.36
N GLN A 655 -25.38 18.33 66.91
CA GLN A 655 -26.62 17.78 67.47
C GLN A 655 -27.50 17.23 66.34
#